data_AF-A0A226D7L3-F1
#
_entry.id   AF-A0A226D7L3-F1
#
_cell.length_a   1.000
_cell.length_b   1.000
_cell.length_c   1.000
_cell.angle_alpha   90.00
_cell.angle_beta   90.00
_cell.angle_gamma   90.00
#
_symmetry.space_group_name_H-M   'P 1'
#
loop_
_entity.id
_entity.type
_entity.pdbx_description
1 polymer ?
#
loop_
_entity_poly.entity_id
_entity_poly.type
_entity_poly.pdbx_seq_one_letter_code
_entity_poly.pdbx_strand_id
1 'polypeptide(L)'
;MGDFVEKVLEIAGLVELIATFKDQDVDENVLRKLPDCQVGSLEERLLADIVPSIGRRLKIINAIREVAAKSSEQQLENMYKLVLINNEETCSQSNNNFEQESICSVNISEVDKCLSLSDQLFNVKEIIVQSDREKGTAKGQEMLQLIISQGMASFQVKSLIKRRTVNYLIRNYSNYPPRHVKKNLAECISSQLFGHLAEQQQIDIKSLFYSDAKSIDTEEMDQKGRIIYKNIPATGLIEDRLKYLRNKNCISIRKKPRVLDSITNDPTVEEYEMKSWLSNSKSPASQVLQYMKDTFNLRSLELKNTTNLSNTLQEWPHLLETSGVIDQDFERLNPGKSEIMLRKWPSIAKQICEFAERSQTKAIAESGIKKMFSTLSLDEITIAAFVMLPYLTSTSAYKKRGAKKVKISAAAAADFFIQFVSKTFDLESFKANESERRQPFVVCVGDLANLIIKDVYVMLERKLIKSPTIISAVDLCFKLFHVLKLKFPDECYPVWSFFDHTVYQINEIVSPPASYKENLGRLVPIKNGPSLLKFKLHCVLSALYCGAMGANICFGRLSTTEKLQGSIFLMTYLICAVSRWNYGLSPGPIRVINSFLLYDAGPLKDLLHISMQSGVVKIMRMFIWLMEFSICVIPILQLVLLTFAPCTAPFILSMIPNCREGSIPGFQVGIHLFESWMGYHTMYSGATWLCYVLLGGITGFLEYLKIMETLVS
;
A
#
# COMPACT_ATOMS: atom_id res chain seq x y z
N MET A 1 7.80 36.82 13.24
CA MET A 1 8.53 36.11 14.31
C MET A 1 7.76 36.32 15.61
N GLY A 2 7.49 35.25 16.37
CA GLY A 2 6.82 35.37 17.68
C GLY A 2 7.82 35.66 18.81
N ASP A 3 7.34 36.28 19.90
CA ASP A 3 8.12 36.67 21.10
C ASP A 3 8.99 35.53 21.67
N PHE A 4 8.58 34.28 21.46
CA PHE A 4 9.32 33.10 21.89
C PHE A 4 10.68 32.93 21.21
N VAL A 5 10.77 33.19 19.90
CA VAL A 5 12.01 32.98 19.14
C VAL A 5 13.08 33.98 19.57
N GLU A 6 12.67 35.23 19.79
CA GLU A 6 13.54 36.31 20.28
C GLU A 6 14.05 35.99 21.69
N LYS A 7 13.14 35.57 22.59
CA LYS A 7 13.48 35.16 23.97
C LYS A 7 14.43 33.95 24.03
N VAL A 8 14.28 32.98 23.13
CA VAL A 8 15.19 31.82 23.03
C VAL A 8 16.59 32.25 22.61
N LEU A 9 16.71 33.16 21.63
CA LEU A 9 18.00 33.66 21.15
C LEU A 9 18.70 34.55 22.19
N GLU A 10 17.95 35.32 22.97
CA GLU A 10 18.46 36.09 24.11
C GLU A 10 19.02 35.18 25.21
N ILE A 11 18.27 34.15 25.62
CA ILE A 11 18.72 33.18 26.65
C ILE A 11 19.94 32.37 26.16
N ALA A 12 19.98 32.04 24.87
CA ALA A 12 21.14 31.37 24.27
C ALA A 12 22.38 32.27 24.16
N GLY A 13 22.24 33.58 24.40
CA GLY A 13 23.31 34.57 24.23
C GLY A 13 23.72 34.76 22.77
N LEU A 14 22.75 34.69 21.84
CA LEU A 14 22.93 34.73 20.38
C LEU A 14 22.02 35.79 19.74
N VAL A 15 21.96 36.97 20.34
CA VAL A 15 21.10 38.10 19.94
C VAL A 15 21.43 38.57 18.51
N GLU A 16 22.67 38.39 18.07
CA GLU A 16 23.10 38.72 16.70
C GLU A 16 22.38 37.89 15.62
N LEU A 17 21.83 36.72 15.96
CA LEU A 17 21.10 35.85 15.02
C LEU A 17 19.63 36.23 14.87
N ILE A 18 19.11 37.19 15.64
CA ILE A 18 17.70 37.60 15.58
C ILE A 18 17.33 38.09 14.18
N ALA A 19 18.16 38.94 13.57
CA ALA A 19 17.92 39.45 12.22
C ALA A 19 17.89 38.30 11.19
N THR A 20 18.83 37.36 11.28
CA THR A 20 18.92 36.21 10.37
C THR A 20 17.72 35.26 10.51
N PHE A 21 17.26 34.99 11.73
CA PHE A 21 16.06 34.18 11.95
C PHE A 21 14.78 34.90 11.48
N LYS A 22 14.76 36.25 11.53
CA LYS A 22 13.65 37.07 10.99
C LYS A 22 13.62 36.98 9.47
N ASP A 23 14.78 37.06 8.80
CA ASP A 23 14.89 36.99 7.34
C ASP A 23 14.51 35.61 6.76
N GLN A 24 14.77 34.53 7.51
CA GLN A 24 14.51 33.15 7.07
C GLN A 24 13.13 32.62 7.49
N ASP A 25 12.29 33.45 8.11
CA ASP A 25 10.91 33.13 8.52
C ASP A 25 10.83 31.85 9.38
N VAL A 26 11.73 31.73 10.36
CA VAL A 26 11.81 30.56 11.22
C VAL A 26 10.57 30.47 12.12
N ASP A 27 9.75 29.46 11.86
CA ASP A 27 8.48 29.21 12.55
C ASP A 27 8.69 28.78 14.01
N GLU A 28 7.94 29.41 14.92
CA GLU A 28 8.02 29.15 16.36
C GLU A 28 7.65 27.70 16.71
N ASN A 29 6.66 27.11 16.03
CA ASN A 29 6.24 25.73 16.28
C ASN A 29 7.27 24.71 15.78
N VAL A 30 8.06 25.08 14.77
CA VAL A 30 9.20 24.28 14.30
C VAL A 30 10.33 24.36 15.32
N LEU A 31 10.65 25.56 15.80
CA LEU A 31 11.69 25.78 16.81
C LEU A 31 11.37 25.05 18.12
N ARG A 32 10.11 25.05 18.56
CA ARG A 32 9.65 24.32 19.77
C ARG A 32 9.82 22.80 19.68
N LYS A 33 9.78 22.21 18.48
CA LYS A 33 9.91 20.75 18.25
C LYS A 33 11.36 20.30 18.05
N LEU A 34 12.27 21.25 17.94
CA LEU A 34 13.67 21.00 17.61
C LEU A 34 14.42 20.18 18.68
N PRO A 35 14.16 20.34 19.99
CA PRO A 35 14.74 19.48 21.02
C PRO A 35 14.29 18.01 20.97
N ASP A 36 13.19 17.71 20.29
CA ASP A 36 12.57 16.38 20.19
C ASP A 36 12.82 15.71 18.82
N CYS A 37 13.57 16.37 17.94
CA CYS A 37 13.90 15.86 16.61
C CYS A 37 15.01 14.79 16.67
N GLN A 38 14.93 13.78 15.80
CA GLN A 38 15.98 12.77 15.64
C GLN A 38 17.19 13.38 14.91
N VAL A 39 18.39 12.92 15.28
CA VAL A 39 19.65 13.34 14.64
C VAL A 39 19.60 13.09 13.13
N GLY A 40 19.91 14.12 12.34
CA GLY A 40 19.89 14.12 10.89
C GLY A 40 18.51 14.43 10.27
N SER A 41 17.53 14.90 11.05
CA SER A 41 16.21 15.32 10.55
C SER A 41 16.31 16.48 9.57
N LEU A 42 15.25 16.70 8.78
CA LEU A 42 15.20 17.82 7.85
C LEU A 42 15.27 19.15 8.60
N GLU A 43 14.59 19.25 9.74
CA GLU A 43 14.56 20.43 10.62
C GLU A 43 15.95 20.75 11.18
N GLU A 44 16.73 19.73 11.57
CA GLU A 44 18.11 19.93 12.04
C GLU A 44 19.04 20.37 10.91
N ARG A 45 18.89 19.81 9.70
CA ARG A 45 19.69 20.21 8.53
C ARG A 45 19.38 21.63 8.09
N LEU A 46 18.11 22.01 8.07
CA LEU A 46 17.70 23.37 7.75
C LEU A 46 18.16 24.37 8.84
N LEU A 47 18.16 23.97 10.11
CA LEU A 47 18.75 24.79 11.16
C LEU A 47 20.27 24.89 11.00
N ALA A 48 20.95 23.84 10.51
CA ALA A 48 22.38 23.87 10.22
C ALA A 48 22.73 24.87 9.11
N ASP A 49 21.83 25.04 8.13
CA ASP A 49 22.02 26.04 7.06
C ASP A 49 21.93 27.48 7.58
N ILE A 50 21.15 27.72 8.64
CA ILE A 50 20.99 29.04 9.29
C ILE A 50 22.06 29.25 10.39
N VAL A 51 22.39 28.20 11.14
CA VAL A 51 23.34 28.21 12.25
C VAL A 51 24.36 27.07 12.06
N PRO A 52 25.43 27.28 11.27
CA PRO A 52 26.37 26.22 10.93
C PRO A 52 27.11 25.64 12.14
N SER A 53 27.41 26.48 13.14
CA SER A 53 28.12 26.07 14.36
C SER A 53 27.27 25.14 15.23
N ILE A 54 27.77 23.91 15.44
CA ILE A 54 27.13 22.89 16.28
C ILE A 54 26.96 23.39 17.73
N GLY A 55 27.98 24.07 18.28
CA GLY A 55 27.93 24.60 19.65
C GLY A 55 26.84 25.67 19.84
N ARG A 56 26.62 26.53 18.84
CA ARG A 56 25.53 27.53 18.86
C ARG A 56 24.16 26.88 18.76
N ARG A 57 24.00 25.84 17.92
CA ARG A 57 22.77 25.05 17.83
C ARG A 57 22.39 24.37 19.15
N LEU A 58 23.37 23.82 19.87
CA LEU A 58 23.15 23.23 21.20
C LEU A 58 22.69 24.26 22.24
N LYS A 59 23.25 25.48 22.21
CA LYS A 59 22.78 26.58 23.08
C LYS A 59 21.32 26.92 22.83
N ILE A 60 20.91 26.99 21.56
CA ILE A 60 19.51 27.24 21.17
C ILE A 60 18.60 26.11 21.69
N ILE A 61 18.97 24.83 21.52
CA ILE A 61 18.19 23.68 22.00
C ILE A 61 18.00 23.73 23.52
N ASN A 62 19.05 24.07 24.28
CA ASN A 62 18.96 24.19 25.73
C ASN A 62 18.09 25.38 26.17
N ALA A 63 18.21 26.54 25.50
CA ALA A 63 17.37 27.71 25.77
C ALA A 63 15.88 27.42 25.51
N ILE A 64 15.54 26.64 24.47
CA ILE A 64 14.16 26.21 24.20
C ILE A 64 13.60 25.38 25.36
N ARG A 65 14.39 24.44 25.90
CA ARG A 65 13.98 23.61 27.05
C ARG A 65 13.75 24.46 28.30
N GLU A 66 14.59 25.47 28.52
CA GLU A 66 14.46 26.38 29.67
C GLU A 66 13.21 27.27 29.58
N VAL A 67 12.90 27.82 28.40
CA VAL A 67 11.68 28.61 28.19
C VAL A 67 10.43 27.75 28.34
N ALA A 68 10.45 26.49 27.87
CA ALA A 68 9.35 25.56 28.04
C ALA A 68 9.11 25.23 29.53
N ALA A 69 10.16 24.97 30.31
CA ALA A 69 10.06 24.67 31.74
C ALA A 69 9.44 25.83 32.56
N LYS A 70 9.85 27.08 32.29
CA LYS A 70 9.30 28.27 32.95
C LYS A 70 7.82 28.48 32.62
N SER A 71 7.38 28.14 31.39
CA SER A 71 5.96 28.25 31.01
C SER A 71 5.06 27.23 31.73
N SER A 72 5.56 26.03 32.00
CA SER A 72 4.84 25.01 32.77
C SER A 72 4.72 25.34 34.26
N GLU A 73 5.75 25.92 34.87
CA GLU A 73 5.70 26.36 36.28
C GLU A 73 4.66 27.47 36.48
N GLN A 74 4.61 28.44 35.55
CA GLN A 74 3.67 29.55 35.62
C GLN A 74 2.21 29.13 35.33
N GLN A 75 2.00 28.09 34.51
CA GLN A 75 0.69 27.47 34.32
C GLN A 75 0.23 26.69 35.55
N LEU A 76 1.14 26.01 36.24
CA LEU A 76 0.84 25.29 37.49
C LEU A 76 0.46 26.28 38.60
N GLU A 77 1.19 27.39 38.72
CA GLU A 77 0.92 28.45 39.70
C GLU A 77 -0.42 29.18 39.44
N ASN A 78 -0.75 29.43 38.17
CA ASN A 78 -2.05 29.99 37.78
C ASN A 78 -3.21 29.00 37.99
N MET A 79 -2.97 27.71 37.78
CA MET A 79 -3.95 26.66 38.08
C MET A 79 -4.21 26.55 39.58
N TYR A 80 -3.18 26.67 40.43
CA TYR A 80 -3.35 26.72 41.88
C TYR A 80 -4.09 27.99 42.35
N LYS A 81 -3.87 29.14 41.68
CA LYS A 81 -4.63 30.38 41.93
C LYS A 81 -6.11 30.26 41.55
N LEU A 82 -6.43 29.57 40.45
CA LEU A 82 -7.81 29.35 40.00
C LEU A 82 -8.60 28.38 40.91
N VAL A 83 -7.91 27.41 41.51
CA VAL A 83 -8.54 26.44 42.45
C VAL A 83 -8.87 27.09 43.80
N LEU A 84 -8.17 28.15 44.21
CA LEU A 84 -8.40 28.84 45.48
C LEU A 84 -9.52 29.90 45.45
N ILE A 85 -10.07 30.25 44.28
CA ILE A 85 -11.06 31.35 44.13
C ILE A 85 -12.50 30.84 43.99
N ASN A 86 -12.75 29.57 43.65
CA ASN A 86 -14.08 29.08 43.26
C ASN A 86 -14.91 28.42 44.37
N ASN A 87 -14.77 28.84 45.62
CA ASN A 87 -15.78 28.58 46.65
C ASN A 87 -16.60 29.85 46.89
N GLU A 88 -17.57 30.14 46.03
CA GLU A 88 -18.85 30.81 46.33
C GLU A 88 -19.69 31.04 45.06
N GLU A 89 -20.94 30.57 45.12
CA GLU A 89 -22.17 30.97 44.39
C GLU A 89 -22.50 30.59 42.92
N THR A 90 -23.69 29.99 42.86
CA THR A 90 -24.75 29.68 41.87
C THR A 90 -24.98 30.49 40.57
N CYS A 91 -25.22 29.71 39.49
CA CYS A 91 -26.25 29.76 38.42
C CYS A 91 -26.53 31.03 37.57
N SER A 92 -26.40 30.91 36.24
CA SER A 92 -27.51 31.16 35.27
C SER A 92 -27.12 30.84 33.81
N GLN A 93 -28.15 30.46 33.04
CA GLN A 93 -28.13 29.98 31.65
C GLN A 93 -27.92 31.09 30.61
N SER A 94 -27.36 30.75 29.43
CA SER A 94 -27.81 31.34 28.17
C SER A 94 -27.60 30.39 26.98
N ASN A 95 -28.70 30.19 26.25
CA ASN A 95 -28.86 29.47 24.99
C ASN A 95 -27.86 29.89 23.90
N ASN A 96 -27.56 28.99 22.97
CA ASN A 96 -27.46 29.32 21.55
C ASN A 96 -27.88 28.11 20.70
N ASN A 97 -28.97 28.30 19.96
CA ASN A 97 -29.54 27.36 18.99
C ASN A 97 -28.81 27.45 17.64
N PHE A 98 -28.70 26.27 17.01
CA PHE A 98 -28.81 25.95 15.57
C PHE A 98 -28.35 26.95 14.51
N GLU A 99 -27.52 26.46 13.58
CA GLU A 99 -27.97 26.38 12.19
C GLU A 99 -27.33 25.21 11.43
N GLN A 100 -28.18 24.55 10.66
CA GLN A 100 -28.02 23.25 10.01
C GLN A 100 -28.22 23.50 8.51
N GLU A 101 -27.16 23.62 7.74
CA GLU A 101 -27.28 23.88 6.29
C GLU A 101 -27.37 22.58 5.48
N SER A 102 -28.63 22.27 5.15
CA SER A 102 -29.17 21.64 3.94
C SER A 102 -28.20 21.37 2.78
N ILE A 103 -28.07 20.09 2.39
CA ILE A 103 -27.57 19.69 1.07
C ILE A 103 -28.77 19.61 0.12
N CYS A 104 -28.96 20.64 -0.70
CA CYS A 104 -29.92 20.61 -1.81
C CYS A 104 -29.41 19.69 -2.92
N SER A 105 -30.15 18.62 -3.16
CA SER A 105 -30.09 17.81 -4.37
C SER A 105 -30.65 18.61 -5.56
N VAL A 106 -29.82 18.88 -6.56
CA VAL A 106 -30.28 19.42 -7.84
C VAL A 106 -30.02 18.37 -8.93
N ASN A 107 -31.10 17.71 -9.35
CA ASN A 107 -31.17 17.04 -10.65
C ASN A 107 -31.32 18.13 -11.71
N ILE A 108 -30.36 18.29 -12.62
CA ILE A 108 -30.63 18.93 -13.92
C ILE A 108 -29.85 18.20 -15.03
N SER A 109 -30.64 17.83 -16.02
CA SER A 109 -30.39 17.32 -17.36
C SER A 109 -29.37 18.12 -18.18
N GLU A 110 -28.82 17.47 -19.21
CA GLU A 110 -28.10 18.06 -20.33
C GLU A 110 -28.78 19.32 -20.88
N VAL A 111 -28.05 20.43 -20.97
CA VAL A 111 -27.98 21.30 -22.16
C VAL A 111 -26.64 22.05 -22.13
N ASP A 112 -25.77 21.75 -23.10
CA ASP A 112 -24.62 22.58 -23.46
C ASP A 112 -25.11 23.96 -23.91
N LYS A 113 -24.84 25.00 -23.11
CA LYS A 113 -24.95 26.40 -23.54
C LYS A 113 -23.58 27.05 -23.42
N CYS A 114 -23.01 27.41 -24.57
CA CYS A 114 -21.76 28.15 -24.67
C CYS A 114 -21.88 29.50 -23.96
N LEU A 115 -21.03 29.76 -22.96
CA LEU A 115 -20.84 31.09 -22.37
C LEU A 115 -20.00 31.97 -23.32
N SER A 116 -20.47 33.17 -23.61
CA SER A 116 -19.83 34.18 -24.46
C SER A 116 -18.60 34.81 -23.80
N LEU A 117 -17.72 35.38 -24.63
CA LEU A 117 -16.41 35.97 -24.27
C LEU A 117 -16.45 37.19 -23.30
N SER A 118 -17.61 37.61 -22.81
CA SER A 118 -17.80 38.84 -22.01
C SER A 118 -17.78 38.65 -20.48
N ASP A 119 -17.80 37.41 -19.97
CA ASP A 119 -17.86 37.17 -18.52
C ASP A 119 -16.50 36.67 -17.97
N GLN A 120 -15.48 37.55 -17.96
CA GLN A 120 -14.26 37.29 -17.18
C GLN A 120 -14.59 37.45 -15.68
N LEU A 121 -14.86 36.34 -14.99
CA LEU A 121 -15.24 36.32 -13.56
C LEU A 121 -14.07 36.59 -12.59
N PHE A 122 -12.81 36.50 -13.05
CA PHE A 122 -11.64 36.61 -12.18
C PHE A 122 -10.80 37.85 -12.47
N ASN A 123 -10.56 38.69 -11.46
CA ASN A 123 -9.50 39.70 -11.49
C ASN A 123 -8.20 39.09 -10.94
N VAL A 124 -7.33 38.58 -11.82
CA VAL A 124 -6.13 37.83 -11.43
C VAL A 124 -5.12 38.72 -10.69
N LYS A 125 -5.01 39.99 -11.08
CA LYS A 125 -4.12 40.95 -10.42
C LYS A 125 -4.55 41.17 -8.98
N GLU A 126 -5.85 41.37 -8.76
CA GLU A 126 -6.43 41.54 -7.42
C GLU A 126 -6.28 40.29 -6.57
N ILE A 127 -6.50 39.09 -7.12
CA ILE A 127 -6.28 37.81 -6.41
C ILE A 127 -4.83 37.71 -5.89
N ILE A 128 -3.85 38.14 -6.70
CA ILE A 128 -2.44 38.12 -6.31
C ILE A 128 -2.18 39.15 -5.21
N VAL A 129 -2.64 40.39 -5.37
CA VAL A 129 -2.45 41.48 -4.39
C VAL A 129 -3.14 41.19 -3.07
N GLN A 130 -4.36 40.65 -3.10
CA GLN A 130 -5.09 40.26 -1.91
C GLN A 130 -4.36 39.15 -1.14
N SER A 131 -3.82 38.17 -1.86
CA SER A 131 -3.04 37.09 -1.25
C SER A 131 -1.69 37.56 -0.69
N ASP A 132 -1.13 38.65 -1.23
CA ASP A 132 0.06 39.32 -0.69
C ASP A 132 -0.26 40.02 0.64
N ARG A 133 -1.37 40.76 0.71
CA ARG A 133 -1.87 41.38 1.95
C ARG A 133 -2.11 40.35 3.05
N GLU A 134 -2.79 39.25 2.72
CA GLU A 134 -3.09 38.16 3.67
C GLU A 134 -1.84 37.46 4.22
N LYS A 135 -0.71 37.53 3.51
CA LYS A 135 0.55 36.90 3.93
C LYS A 135 1.61 37.89 4.42
N GLY A 136 1.34 39.20 4.40
CA GLY A 136 2.31 40.22 4.75
C GLY A 136 3.53 40.26 3.81
N THR A 137 3.36 39.99 2.52
CA THR A 137 4.47 39.95 1.53
C THR A 137 4.23 40.89 0.35
N ALA A 138 5.27 41.47 -0.24
CA ALA A 138 5.18 42.27 -1.49
C ALA A 138 5.56 41.49 -2.78
N LYS A 139 5.88 40.19 -2.67
CA LYS A 139 6.44 39.38 -3.77
C LYS A 139 5.53 39.24 -4.99
N GLY A 140 4.22 39.21 -4.80
CA GLY A 140 3.25 39.19 -5.90
C GLY A 140 3.18 40.54 -6.62
N GLN A 141 3.22 41.65 -5.89
CA GLN A 141 3.31 43.00 -6.47
C GLN A 141 4.61 43.21 -7.25
N GLU A 142 5.77 42.87 -6.67
CA GLU A 142 7.08 42.91 -7.34
C GLU A 142 7.08 42.08 -8.63
N MET A 143 6.44 40.90 -8.58
CA MET A 143 6.32 40.03 -9.74
C MET A 143 5.38 40.56 -10.82
N LEU A 144 4.27 41.20 -10.45
CA LEU A 144 3.40 41.87 -11.41
C LEU A 144 4.16 42.98 -12.14
N GLN A 145 5.02 43.72 -11.43
CA GLN A 145 5.92 44.72 -12.05
C GLN A 145 6.98 44.07 -12.95
N LEU A 146 7.50 42.90 -12.58
CA LEU A 146 8.43 42.13 -13.42
C LEU A 146 7.79 41.67 -14.74
N ILE A 147 6.53 41.22 -14.70
CA ILE A 147 5.78 40.82 -15.90
C ILE A 147 5.56 42.01 -16.83
N ILE A 148 5.26 43.19 -16.25
CA ILE A 148 5.07 44.44 -17.01
C ILE A 148 6.38 44.93 -17.63
N SER A 149 7.50 44.84 -16.90
CA SER A 149 8.79 45.41 -17.33
C SER A 149 9.63 44.49 -18.24
N GLN A 150 9.54 43.17 -18.08
CA GLN A 150 10.41 42.22 -18.79
C GLN A 150 9.69 41.32 -19.80
N GLY A 151 8.35 41.26 -19.79
CA GLY A 151 7.57 40.42 -20.73
C GLY A 151 7.86 38.91 -20.66
N MET A 152 8.61 38.43 -19.65
CA MET A 152 9.08 37.04 -19.57
C MET A 152 8.39 36.24 -18.46
N ALA A 153 7.88 35.06 -18.82
CA ALA A 153 7.29 34.10 -17.89
C ALA A 153 8.37 33.16 -17.31
N SER A 154 9.18 33.67 -16.36
CA SER A 154 10.18 32.85 -15.65
C SER A 154 9.53 31.72 -14.83
N PHE A 155 10.30 30.70 -14.45
CA PHE A 155 9.81 29.61 -13.61
C PHE A 155 9.25 30.10 -12.26
N GLN A 156 9.89 31.12 -11.67
CA GLN A 156 9.45 31.75 -10.42
C GLN A 156 8.09 32.43 -10.60
N VAL A 157 7.89 33.13 -11.72
CA VAL A 157 6.63 33.79 -12.08
C VAL A 157 5.48 32.79 -12.18
N LYS A 158 5.66 31.73 -12.98
CA LYS A 158 4.66 30.67 -13.17
C LYS A 158 4.30 29.97 -11.86
N SER A 159 5.28 29.74 -10.98
CA SER A 159 5.09 29.05 -9.70
C SER A 159 4.26 29.88 -8.71
N LEU A 160 4.50 31.19 -8.62
CA LEU A 160 3.75 32.06 -7.72
C LEU A 160 2.32 32.24 -8.21
N ILE A 161 2.10 32.58 -9.50
CA ILE A 161 0.74 32.73 -10.07
C ILE A 161 -0.07 31.47 -9.77
N LYS A 162 0.45 30.29 -10.13
CA LYS A 162 -0.16 28.98 -9.84
C LYS A 162 -0.54 28.82 -8.36
N ARG A 163 0.34 29.18 -7.42
CA ARG A 163 0.08 29.02 -5.98
C ARG A 163 -1.03 29.96 -5.51
N ARG A 164 -0.98 31.24 -5.92
CA ARG A 164 -1.94 32.27 -5.50
C ARG A 164 -3.34 31.96 -6.05
N THR A 165 -3.45 31.66 -7.34
CA THR A 165 -4.73 31.43 -8.00
C THR A 165 -5.38 30.10 -7.61
N VAL A 166 -4.60 29.03 -7.41
CA VAL A 166 -5.16 27.75 -6.93
C VAL A 166 -5.63 27.84 -5.48
N ASN A 167 -4.92 28.57 -4.61
CA ASN A 167 -5.39 28.80 -3.24
C ASN A 167 -6.70 29.58 -3.22
N TYR A 168 -6.85 30.59 -4.08
CA TYR A 168 -8.10 31.31 -4.27
C TYR A 168 -9.25 30.38 -4.72
N LEU A 169 -9.00 29.50 -5.70
CA LEU A 169 -10.00 28.53 -6.16
C LEU A 169 -10.46 27.59 -5.03
N ILE A 170 -9.54 27.11 -4.18
CA ILE A 170 -9.89 26.22 -3.09
C ILE A 170 -10.73 26.94 -2.03
N ARG A 171 -10.40 28.21 -1.75
CA ARG A 171 -11.12 29.02 -0.74
C ARG A 171 -12.53 29.37 -1.17
N ASN A 172 -12.74 29.69 -2.45
CA ASN A 172 -14.02 30.21 -2.94
C ASN A 172 -14.90 29.18 -3.67
N TYR A 173 -14.34 28.04 -4.08
CA TYR A 173 -15.10 26.96 -4.74
C TYR A 173 -14.98 25.67 -3.94
N SER A 174 -13.98 24.86 -4.24
CA SER A 174 -13.72 23.61 -3.52
C SER A 174 -12.36 23.04 -3.94
N ASN A 175 -12.00 21.88 -3.39
CA ASN A 175 -10.87 21.08 -3.88
C ASN A 175 -11.15 20.46 -5.27
N TYR A 176 -12.38 20.54 -5.79
CA TYR A 176 -12.80 20.13 -7.13
C TYR A 176 -13.52 21.27 -7.88
N PRO A 177 -12.82 22.36 -8.23
CA PRO A 177 -13.43 23.45 -8.98
C PRO A 177 -13.99 22.94 -10.33
N PRO A 178 -15.18 23.41 -10.75
CA PRO A 178 -15.78 23.00 -12.02
C PRO A 178 -14.87 23.27 -13.23
N ARG A 179 -15.07 22.49 -14.30
CA ARG A 179 -14.30 22.56 -15.55
C ARG A 179 -14.26 23.97 -16.14
N HIS A 180 -15.43 24.61 -16.27
CA HIS A 180 -15.56 25.95 -16.84
C HIS A 180 -14.82 27.00 -15.99
N VAL A 181 -14.83 26.86 -14.65
CA VAL A 181 -14.14 27.77 -13.73
C VAL A 181 -12.63 27.74 -13.94
N LYS A 182 -12.04 26.53 -14.04
CA LYS A 182 -10.59 26.38 -14.28
C LYS A 182 -10.17 26.91 -15.65
N LYS A 183 -11.00 26.69 -16.67
CA LYS A 183 -10.79 27.19 -18.04
C LYS A 183 -10.84 28.72 -18.09
N ASN A 184 -11.86 29.33 -17.46
CA ASN A 184 -12.02 30.79 -17.38
C ASN A 184 -10.86 31.43 -16.59
N LEU A 185 -10.39 30.82 -15.51
CA LEU A 185 -9.23 31.31 -14.77
C LEU A 185 -7.95 31.29 -15.61
N ALA A 186 -7.69 30.22 -16.36
CA ALA A 186 -6.52 30.15 -17.25
C ALA A 186 -6.59 31.20 -18.37
N GLU A 187 -7.79 31.46 -18.88
CA GLU A 187 -8.07 32.51 -19.86
C GLU A 187 -7.80 33.91 -19.28
N CYS A 188 -8.28 34.20 -18.06
CA CYS A 188 -8.01 35.45 -17.36
C CYS A 188 -6.51 35.62 -17.04
N ILE A 189 -5.80 34.55 -16.68
CA ILE A 189 -4.35 34.60 -16.46
C ILE A 189 -3.64 35.00 -17.75
N SER A 190 -4.00 34.38 -18.88
CA SER A 190 -3.41 34.68 -20.17
C SER A 190 -3.70 36.12 -20.62
N SER A 191 -4.97 36.54 -20.58
CA SER A 191 -5.38 37.85 -21.08
C SER A 191 -4.93 39.00 -20.17
N GLN A 192 -5.03 38.87 -18.85
CA GLN A 192 -4.78 39.98 -17.92
C GLN A 192 -3.31 40.16 -17.54
N LEU A 193 -2.53 39.07 -17.49
CA LEU A 193 -1.10 39.14 -17.15
C LEU A 193 -0.21 39.15 -18.39
N PHE A 194 -0.64 38.50 -19.47
CA PHE A 194 0.17 38.31 -20.68
C PHE A 194 -0.49 38.84 -21.96
N GLY A 195 -1.45 39.76 -21.84
CA GLY A 195 -2.16 40.34 -22.98
C GLY A 195 -1.29 41.15 -23.95
N HIS A 196 -0.05 41.47 -23.59
CA HIS A 196 0.93 42.12 -24.47
C HIS A 196 1.62 41.14 -25.45
N LEU A 197 1.47 39.83 -25.25
CA LEU A 197 2.08 38.81 -26.10
C LEU A 197 1.22 38.53 -27.35
N ALA A 198 1.81 37.91 -28.37
CA ALA A 198 1.08 37.50 -29.57
C ALA A 198 -0.04 36.49 -29.24
N GLU A 199 -1.11 36.48 -30.03
CA GLU A 199 -2.30 35.63 -29.80
C GLU A 199 -1.94 34.15 -29.62
N GLN A 200 -1.04 33.63 -30.47
CA GLN A 200 -0.58 32.24 -30.34
C GLN A 200 0.13 31.96 -29.01
N GLN A 201 0.93 32.90 -28.52
CA GLN A 201 1.62 32.76 -27.23
C GLN A 201 0.64 32.82 -26.06
N GLN A 202 -0.43 33.62 -26.18
CA GLN A 202 -1.51 33.65 -25.21
C GLN A 202 -2.27 32.30 -25.18
N ILE A 203 -2.53 31.70 -26.34
CA ILE A 203 -3.13 30.35 -26.42
C ILE A 203 -2.23 29.31 -25.73
N ASP A 204 -0.93 29.37 -25.96
CA ASP A 204 0.03 28.47 -25.34
C ASP A 204 0.05 28.65 -23.81
N ILE A 205 0.02 29.89 -23.32
CA ILE A 205 -0.05 30.20 -21.88
C ILE A 205 -1.36 29.71 -21.27
N LYS A 206 -2.50 29.92 -21.95
CA LYS A 206 -3.79 29.37 -21.53
C LYS A 206 -3.70 27.85 -21.36
N SER A 207 -3.14 27.15 -22.36
CA SER A 207 -2.97 25.69 -22.33
C SER A 207 -2.01 25.20 -21.23
N LEU A 208 -0.95 25.97 -20.95
CA LEU A 208 0.02 25.72 -19.89
C LEU A 208 -0.62 25.77 -18.50
N PHE A 209 -1.51 26.74 -18.26
CA PHE A 209 -2.20 26.87 -16.99
C PHE A 209 -3.35 25.87 -16.83
N TYR A 210 -4.11 25.60 -17.89
CA TYR A 210 -5.14 24.57 -17.91
C TYR A 210 -5.43 24.05 -19.32
N SER A 211 -5.30 22.74 -19.49
CA SER A 211 -5.73 21.99 -20.66
C SER A 211 -6.78 20.97 -20.26
N ASP A 212 -7.87 20.94 -21.01
CA ASP A 212 -9.02 20.10 -20.69
C ASP A 212 -8.80 18.63 -20.98
N ALA A 213 -9.64 17.79 -20.39
CA ALA A 213 -9.69 16.38 -20.76
C ALA A 213 -10.19 16.23 -22.22
N LYS A 214 -9.55 15.35 -22.98
CA LYS A 214 -9.89 15.06 -24.38
C LYS A 214 -10.08 13.56 -24.58
N SER A 215 -11.07 13.18 -25.37
CA SER A 215 -11.21 11.82 -25.88
C SER A 215 -10.66 11.82 -27.31
N ILE A 216 -9.72 10.93 -27.60
CA ILE A 216 -9.15 10.75 -28.94
C ILE A 216 -9.58 9.38 -29.47
N ASP A 217 -10.11 9.37 -30.69
CA ASP A 217 -10.50 8.15 -31.37
C ASP A 217 -9.24 7.34 -31.70
N THR A 218 -9.24 6.07 -31.33
CA THR A 218 -8.20 5.14 -31.74
C THR A 218 -8.66 4.54 -33.07
N GLU A 219 -7.77 4.36 -34.04
CA GLU A 219 -8.07 3.65 -35.31
C GLU A 219 -8.42 2.16 -35.10
N GLU A 220 -8.47 1.70 -33.84
CA GLU A 220 -8.79 0.34 -33.43
C GLU A 220 -10.27 0.20 -33.06
N MET A 221 -10.89 -0.88 -33.55
CA MET A 221 -12.28 -1.25 -33.24
C MET A 221 -12.30 -2.41 -32.23
N ASP A 222 -13.27 -2.41 -31.31
CA ASP A 222 -13.48 -3.53 -30.41
C ASP A 222 -14.05 -4.77 -31.13
N GLN A 223 -14.09 -5.91 -30.44
CA GLN A 223 -14.62 -7.18 -30.97
C GLN A 223 -16.10 -7.11 -31.39
N LYS A 224 -16.80 -5.99 -31.12
CA LYS A 224 -18.19 -5.73 -31.47
C LYS A 224 -18.33 -4.59 -32.49
N GLY A 225 -17.23 -4.15 -33.09
CA GLY A 225 -17.21 -3.10 -34.12
C GLY A 225 -17.36 -1.67 -33.61
N ARG A 226 -17.07 -1.38 -32.33
CA ARG A 226 -17.15 -0.03 -31.75
C ARG A 226 -15.77 0.61 -31.68
N ILE A 227 -15.70 1.91 -32.00
CA ILE A 227 -14.47 2.71 -31.93
C ILE A 227 -13.95 2.75 -30.49
N ILE A 228 -12.68 2.42 -30.29
CA ILE A 228 -12.02 2.52 -28.99
C ILE A 228 -11.56 3.96 -28.77
N TYR A 229 -11.94 4.57 -27.65
CA TYR A 229 -11.55 5.93 -27.32
C TYR A 229 -10.41 5.96 -26.29
N LYS A 230 -9.35 6.73 -26.58
CA LYS A 230 -8.26 7.04 -25.66
C LYS A 230 -8.55 8.34 -24.92
N ASN A 231 -8.81 8.24 -23.61
CA ASN A 231 -9.07 9.39 -22.75
C ASN A 231 -7.75 10.01 -22.24
N ILE A 232 -7.49 11.26 -22.62
CA ILE A 232 -6.43 12.11 -22.06
C ILE A 232 -7.01 12.92 -20.90
N PRO A 233 -6.47 12.80 -19.68
CA PRO A 233 -6.97 13.56 -18.54
C PRO A 233 -6.65 15.05 -18.66
N ALA A 234 -7.39 15.90 -17.94
CA ALA A 234 -7.05 17.32 -17.81
C ALA A 234 -5.65 17.51 -17.20
N THR A 235 -4.92 18.48 -17.72
CA THR A 235 -3.51 18.79 -17.41
C THR A 235 -3.31 20.29 -17.26
N GLY A 236 -2.09 20.72 -16.87
CA GLY A 236 -1.73 22.13 -16.71
C GLY A 236 -1.49 22.52 -15.26
N LEU A 237 -0.81 23.65 -15.06
CA LEU A 237 -0.31 24.08 -13.75
C LEU A 237 -1.39 24.15 -12.66
N ILE A 238 -2.61 24.56 -13.02
CA ILE A 238 -3.75 24.64 -12.10
C ILE A 238 -4.18 23.23 -11.68
N GLU A 239 -4.41 22.33 -12.65
CA GLU A 239 -4.89 20.98 -12.38
C GLU A 239 -3.84 20.13 -11.66
N ASP A 240 -2.56 20.28 -12.00
CA ASP A 240 -1.46 19.55 -11.36
C ASP A 240 -1.27 19.97 -9.89
N ARG A 241 -1.43 21.26 -9.60
CA ARG A 241 -1.40 21.74 -8.21
C ARG A 241 -2.62 21.28 -7.42
N LEU A 242 -3.81 21.28 -8.02
CA LEU A 242 -5.02 20.74 -7.40
C LEU A 242 -4.86 19.24 -7.11
N LYS A 243 -4.35 18.44 -8.06
CA LYS A 243 -4.01 17.02 -7.84
C LYS A 243 -3.01 16.83 -6.70
N TYR A 244 -1.94 17.62 -6.68
CA TYR A 244 -0.97 17.59 -5.59
C TYR A 244 -1.63 17.90 -4.24
N LEU A 245 -2.48 18.93 -4.16
CA LEU A 245 -3.15 19.30 -2.91
C LEU A 245 -4.18 18.26 -2.46
N ARG A 246 -4.94 17.69 -3.40
CA ARG A 246 -5.84 16.55 -3.13
C ARG A 246 -5.07 15.38 -2.55
N ASN A 247 -3.95 15.01 -3.16
CA ASN A 247 -3.11 13.91 -2.68
C ASN A 247 -2.46 14.22 -1.32
N LYS A 248 -1.92 15.44 -1.15
CA LYS A 248 -1.30 15.90 0.10
C LYS A 248 -2.28 15.89 1.27
N ASN A 249 -3.51 16.31 1.01
CA ASN A 249 -4.55 16.42 2.03
C ASN A 249 -5.47 15.18 2.11
N CYS A 250 -5.12 14.09 1.41
CA CYS A 250 -5.92 12.86 1.35
C CYS A 250 -7.39 13.08 0.92
N ILE A 251 -7.64 14.08 0.08
CA ILE A 251 -8.97 14.43 -0.41
C ILE A 251 -9.31 13.51 -1.58
N SER A 252 -10.20 12.56 -1.32
CA SER A 252 -10.73 11.64 -2.32
C SER A 252 -12.19 11.96 -2.57
N ILE A 253 -12.60 12.15 -3.84
CA ILE A 253 -13.97 11.80 -4.21
C ILE A 253 -14.10 10.30 -3.93
N ARG A 254 -15.13 9.85 -3.21
CA ARG A 254 -15.51 8.44 -3.24
C ARG A 254 -15.86 8.10 -4.69
N LYS A 255 -14.87 7.76 -5.52
CA LYS A 255 -15.13 6.95 -6.69
C LYS A 255 -15.63 5.63 -6.12
N LYS A 256 -16.88 5.25 -6.43
CA LYS A 256 -17.28 3.85 -6.29
C LYS A 256 -16.16 3.05 -6.95
N PRO A 257 -15.44 2.19 -6.21
CA PRO A 257 -14.44 1.36 -6.84
C PRO A 257 -15.15 0.55 -7.92
N ARG A 258 -14.62 0.56 -9.16
CA ARG A 258 -14.90 -0.52 -10.10
C ARG A 258 -14.22 -1.75 -9.51
N VAL A 259 -14.95 -2.40 -8.62
CA VAL A 259 -14.64 -3.76 -8.16
C VAL A 259 -14.95 -4.65 -9.34
N LEU A 260 -14.03 -5.56 -9.66
CA LEU A 260 -14.27 -6.72 -10.52
C LEU A 260 -15.61 -7.33 -10.10
N ASP A 261 -16.60 -7.35 -11.00
CA ASP A 261 -17.97 -7.78 -10.68
C ASP A 261 -17.91 -9.15 -10.01
N SER A 262 -18.04 -9.15 -8.69
CA SER A 262 -18.45 -10.33 -7.95
C SER A 262 -19.86 -10.64 -8.41
N ILE A 263 -20.15 -11.92 -8.57
CA ILE A 263 -21.46 -12.49 -8.86
C ILE A 263 -22.46 -12.01 -7.80
N THR A 264 -23.00 -10.81 -7.98
CA THR A 264 -24.12 -10.28 -7.22
C THR A 264 -25.09 -9.81 -8.27
N ASN A 265 -26.08 -10.65 -8.53
CA ASN A 265 -27.24 -10.27 -9.31
C ASN A 265 -27.93 -9.09 -8.62
N ASP A 266 -28.63 -8.25 -9.37
CA ASP A 266 -29.43 -7.19 -8.79
C ASP A 266 -30.50 -7.80 -7.84
N PRO A 267 -30.76 -7.19 -6.67
CA PRO A 267 -31.75 -7.70 -5.73
C PRO A 267 -33.14 -7.81 -6.36
N THR A 268 -33.84 -8.91 -6.11
CA THR A 268 -35.22 -9.10 -6.59
C THR A 268 -36.23 -8.40 -5.68
N VAL A 269 -37.47 -8.20 -6.17
CA VAL A 269 -38.59 -7.66 -5.36
C VAL A 269 -38.89 -8.59 -4.17
N GLU A 270 -38.83 -9.90 -4.39
CA GLU A 270 -39.02 -10.93 -3.36
C GLU A 270 -38.01 -10.81 -2.21
N GLU A 271 -36.77 -10.40 -2.47
CA GLU A 271 -35.76 -10.17 -1.42
C GLU A 271 -36.17 -9.05 -0.45
N TYR A 272 -36.85 -7.99 -0.92
CA TYR A 272 -37.35 -6.92 -0.07
C TYR A 272 -38.55 -7.39 0.78
N GLU A 273 -39.44 -8.20 0.23
CA GLU A 273 -40.55 -8.81 0.97
C GLU A 273 -40.02 -9.74 2.08
N MET A 274 -39.02 -10.56 1.76
CA MET A 274 -38.35 -11.42 2.75
C MET A 274 -37.62 -10.61 3.83
N LYS A 275 -36.95 -9.50 3.47
CA LYS A 275 -36.35 -8.57 4.47
C LYS A 275 -37.43 -7.99 5.39
N SER A 276 -38.57 -7.59 4.84
CA SER A 276 -39.70 -7.10 5.63
C SER A 276 -40.22 -8.16 6.61
N TRP A 277 -40.34 -9.41 6.17
CA TRP A 277 -40.72 -10.52 7.04
C TRP A 277 -39.68 -10.77 8.15
N LEU A 278 -38.39 -10.79 7.81
CA LEU A 278 -37.27 -10.98 8.76
C LEU A 278 -37.19 -9.86 9.81
N SER A 279 -37.73 -8.68 9.51
CA SER A 279 -37.80 -7.57 10.46
C SER A 279 -38.91 -7.76 11.51
N ASN A 280 -39.95 -8.54 11.17
CA ASN A 280 -41.17 -8.67 11.96
C ASN A 280 -41.37 -10.09 12.55
N SER A 281 -40.57 -11.08 12.15
CA SER A 281 -40.71 -12.47 12.58
C SER A 281 -39.38 -13.06 13.05
N LYS A 282 -39.42 -13.86 14.12
CA LYS A 282 -38.25 -14.57 14.69
C LYS A 282 -38.35 -16.10 14.61
N SER A 283 -39.44 -16.63 14.06
CA SER A 283 -39.73 -18.07 14.04
C SER A 283 -40.59 -18.45 12.84
N PRO A 284 -40.50 -19.69 12.33
CA PRO A 284 -39.59 -20.77 12.77
C PRO A 284 -38.14 -20.57 12.30
N ALA A 285 -37.18 -21.12 13.04
CA ALA A 285 -35.75 -20.92 12.79
C ALA A 285 -35.30 -21.42 11.39
N SER A 286 -35.92 -22.49 10.89
CA SER A 286 -35.69 -23.00 9.53
C SER A 286 -36.06 -21.97 8.46
N GLN A 287 -37.18 -21.27 8.63
CA GLN A 287 -37.62 -20.23 7.69
C GLN A 287 -36.74 -18.99 7.78
N VAL A 288 -36.32 -18.60 8.99
CA VAL A 288 -35.34 -17.52 9.18
C VAL A 288 -34.04 -17.82 8.42
N LEU A 289 -33.47 -19.02 8.59
CA LEU A 289 -32.25 -19.43 7.87
C LEU A 289 -32.44 -19.41 6.35
N GLN A 290 -33.57 -19.94 5.88
CA GLN A 290 -33.89 -19.95 4.45
C GLN A 290 -34.02 -18.52 3.89
N TYR A 291 -34.78 -17.63 4.54
CA TYR A 291 -34.91 -16.25 4.07
C TYR A 291 -33.60 -15.48 4.19
N MET A 292 -32.78 -15.72 5.22
CA MET A 292 -31.43 -15.14 5.29
C MET A 292 -30.53 -15.63 4.14
N LYS A 293 -30.74 -16.85 3.63
CA LYS A 293 -30.05 -17.41 2.46
C LYS A 293 -30.47 -16.73 1.16
N ASP A 294 -31.78 -16.55 1.01
CA ASP A 294 -32.38 -16.04 -0.21
C ASP A 294 -32.19 -14.53 -0.35
N THR A 295 -32.10 -13.79 0.77
CA THR A 295 -31.84 -12.34 0.81
C THR A 295 -30.36 -11.95 0.78
N PHE A 296 -29.47 -12.88 0.43
CA PHE A 296 -28.03 -12.65 0.43
C PHE A 296 -27.61 -11.47 -0.47
N ASN A 297 -28.20 -11.32 -1.66
CA ASN A 297 -27.77 -10.29 -2.61
C ASN A 297 -28.11 -8.90 -2.09
N LEU A 298 -29.36 -8.70 -1.65
CA LEU A 298 -29.83 -7.46 -1.02
C LEU A 298 -28.96 -7.10 0.18
N ARG A 299 -28.78 -8.05 1.11
CA ARG A 299 -27.99 -7.83 2.31
C ARG A 299 -26.53 -7.51 2.01
N SER A 300 -25.91 -8.23 1.07
CA SER A 300 -24.53 -7.98 0.63
C SER A 300 -24.38 -6.60 -0.02
N LEU A 301 -25.38 -6.16 -0.80
CA LEU A 301 -25.42 -4.83 -1.41
C LEU A 301 -25.53 -3.71 -0.37
N GLU A 302 -26.44 -3.86 0.61
CA GLU A 302 -26.62 -2.89 1.69
C GLU A 302 -25.40 -2.81 2.60
N LEU A 303 -24.80 -3.95 2.96
CA LEU A 303 -23.54 -4.02 3.71
C LEU A 303 -22.39 -3.36 2.93
N LYS A 304 -22.32 -3.53 1.61
CA LYS A 304 -21.30 -2.89 0.77
C LYS A 304 -21.47 -1.37 0.69
N ASN A 305 -22.72 -0.88 0.72
CA ASN A 305 -23.04 0.54 0.62
C ASN A 305 -23.18 1.24 1.99
N THR A 306 -23.04 0.50 3.09
CA THR A 306 -23.24 1.04 4.44
C THR A 306 -22.27 2.18 4.75
N THR A 307 -22.78 3.20 5.42
CA THR A 307 -21.96 4.28 6.03
C THR A 307 -21.90 4.15 7.55
N ASN A 308 -22.84 3.42 8.14
CA ASN A 308 -22.93 3.15 9.57
C ASN A 308 -23.34 1.69 9.77
N LEU A 309 -22.36 0.86 10.12
CA LEU A 309 -22.56 -0.57 10.30
C LEU A 309 -23.60 -0.87 11.37
N SER A 310 -23.61 -0.13 12.49
CA SER A 310 -24.59 -0.34 13.56
C SER A 310 -26.04 -0.20 13.07
N ASN A 311 -26.33 0.78 12.22
CA ASN A 311 -27.68 0.97 11.67
C ASN A 311 -28.05 -0.17 10.73
N THR A 312 -27.13 -0.56 9.83
CA THR A 312 -27.38 -1.69 8.91
C THR A 312 -27.56 -3.01 9.67
N LEU A 313 -26.84 -3.23 10.78
CA LEU A 313 -27.04 -4.41 11.62
C LEU A 313 -28.39 -4.40 12.36
N GLN A 314 -28.98 -3.23 12.62
CA GLN A 314 -30.34 -3.14 13.20
C GLN A 314 -31.42 -3.49 12.18
N GLU A 315 -31.20 -3.17 10.90
CA GLU A 315 -32.09 -3.58 9.80
C GLU A 315 -32.02 -5.09 9.48
N TRP A 316 -30.96 -5.77 9.92
CA TRP A 316 -30.75 -7.22 9.75
C TRP A 316 -30.57 -7.92 11.11
N PRO A 317 -31.61 -7.98 11.96
CA PRO A 317 -31.49 -8.47 13.33
C PRO A 317 -30.96 -9.91 13.41
N HIS A 318 -31.36 -10.76 12.48
CA HIS A 318 -30.96 -12.17 12.42
C HIS A 318 -29.51 -12.41 12.01
N LEU A 319 -28.80 -11.40 11.49
CA LEU A 319 -27.45 -11.57 10.98
C LEU A 319 -26.45 -12.00 12.07
N LEU A 320 -26.57 -11.42 13.26
CA LEU A 320 -25.70 -11.73 14.40
C LEU A 320 -26.40 -12.61 15.46
N GLU A 321 -27.73 -12.58 15.51
CA GLU A 321 -28.52 -13.28 16.54
C GLU A 321 -28.80 -14.74 16.19
N THR A 322 -28.84 -15.09 14.89
CA THR A 322 -29.16 -16.46 14.45
C THR A 322 -27.89 -17.21 14.06
N SER A 323 -27.61 -18.29 14.79
CA SER A 323 -26.47 -19.17 14.53
C SER A 323 -26.52 -19.75 13.10
N GLY A 324 -25.37 -19.81 12.43
CA GLY A 324 -25.22 -20.38 11.08
C GLY A 324 -25.44 -19.40 9.93
N VAL A 325 -26.03 -18.22 10.16
CA VAL A 325 -26.23 -17.20 9.10
C VAL A 325 -24.89 -16.68 8.56
N ILE A 326 -23.95 -16.33 9.45
CA ILE A 326 -22.62 -15.86 9.05
C ILE A 326 -21.85 -16.94 8.28
N ASP A 327 -21.96 -18.20 8.70
CA ASP A 327 -21.29 -19.32 8.05
C ASP A 327 -21.82 -19.55 6.63
N GLN A 328 -23.15 -19.48 6.46
CA GLN A 328 -23.81 -19.60 5.17
C GLN A 328 -23.37 -18.52 4.19
N ASP A 329 -23.32 -17.27 4.66
CA ASP A 329 -22.87 -16.14 3.84
C ASP A 329 -21.40 -16.21 3.48
N PHE A 330 -20.57 -16.61 4.45
CA PHE A 330 -19.16 -16.78 4.22
C PHE A 330 -18.89 -17.90 3.21
N GLU A 331 -19.62 -19.02 3.30
CA GLU A 331 -19.54 -20.13 2.35
C GLU A 331 -19.97 -19.68 0.94
N ARG A 332 -21.00 -18.83 0.84
CA ARG A 332 -21.41 -18.25 -0.46
C ARG A 332 -20.37 -17.31 -1.04
N LEU A 333 -19.65 -16.55 -0.20
CA LEU A 333 -18.56 -15.68 -0.63
C LEU A 333 -17.27 -16.42 -0.95
N ASN A 334 -17.00 -17.52 -0.24
CA ASN A 334 -15.77 -18.28 -0.30
C ASN A 334 -16.09 -19.79 -0.31
N PRO A 335 -16.57 -20.35 -1.44
CA PRO A 335 -17.00 -21.74 -1.51
C PRO A 335 -15.91 -22.74 -1.07
N GLY A 336 -16.30 -23.70 -0.24
CA GLY A 336 -15.43 -24.74 0.32
C GLY A 336 -14.52 -24.29 1.46
N LYS A 337 -14.64 -23.04 1.93
CA LYS A 337 -13.70 -22.46 2.92
C LYS A 337 -14.27 -22.30 4.33
N SER A 338 -15.59 -22.41 4.51
CA SER A 338 -16.22 -22.09 5.81
C SER A 338 -15.77 -22.98 6.96
N GLU A 339 -15.40 -24.24 6.71
CA GLU A 339 -15.00 -25.19 7.76
C GLU A 339 -13.48 -25.42 7.85
N ILE A 340 -12.66 -24.69 7.08
CA ILE A 340 -11.21 -24.96 7.02
C ILE A 340 -10.55 -24.72 8.38
N MET A 341 -10.93 -23.64 9.07
CA MET A 341 -10.38 -23.27 10.36
C MET A 341 -10.63 -24.37 11.41
N LEU A 342 -11.87 -24.85 11.51
CA LEU A 342 -12.25 -25.91 12.46
C LEU A 342 -11.50 -27.22 12.18
N ARG A 343 -11.21 -27.54 10.91
CA ARG A 343 -10.51 -28.77 10.51
C ARG A 343 -9.00 -28.71 10.66
N LYS A 344 -8.37 -27.58 10.28
CA LYS A 344 -6.91 -27.50 10.12
C LYS A 344 -6.19 -26.82 11.28
N TRP A 345 -6.88 -26.03 12.11
CA TRP A 345 -6.24 -25.22 13.13
C TRP A 345 -5.35 -26.00 14.11
N PRO A 346 -5.74 -27.17 14.66
CA PRO A 346 -4.88 -27.91 15.59
C PRO A 346 -3.50 -28.27 15.01
N SER A 347 -3.45 -28.66 13.72
CA SER A 347 -2.19 -28.96 13.03
C SER A 347 -1.35 -27.70 12.79
N ILE A 348 -1.99 -26.59 12.41
CA ILE A 348 -1.33 -25.31 12.21
C ILE A 348 -0.79 -24.76 13.53
N ALA A 349 -1.57 -24.86 14.61
CA ALA A 349 -1.18 -24.43 15.95
C ALA A 349 0.08 -25.15 16.42
N LYS A 350 0.15 -26.47 16.23
CA LYS A 350 1.35 -27.26 16.52
C LYS A 350 2.57 -26.75 15.74
N GLN A 351 2.43 -26.47 14.45
CA GLN A 351 3.54 -25.94 13.63
C GLN A 351 4.00 -24.55 14.07
N ILE A 352 3.07 -23.65 14.41
CA ILE A 352 3.38 -22.31 14.93
C ILE A 352 4.21 -22.41 16.22
N CYS A 353 3.78 -23.31 17.09
CA CYS A 353 4.42 -23.56 18.36
C CYS A 353 5.83 -24.15 18.23
N GLU A 354 5.98 -25.23 17.45
CA GLU A 354 7.29 -25.83 17.15
C GLU A 354 8.24 -24.80 16.50
N PHE A 355 7.71 -23.95 15.62
CA PHE A 355 8.49 -22.87 15.04
C PHE A 355 8.97 -21.89 16.10
N ALA A 356 8.08 -21.44 17.00
CA ALA A 356 8.41 -20.49 18.05
C ALA A 356 9.51 -21.01 18.98
N GLU A 357 9.46 -22.30 19.34
CA GLU A 357 10.49 -22.98 20.15
C GLU A 357 11.82 -23.07 19.40
N ARG A 358 11.83 -23.64 18.19
CA ARG A 358 13.08 -23.86 17.41
C ARG A 358 13.80 -22.57 17.07
N SER A 359 13.05 -21.51 16.81
CA SER A 359 13.61 -20.20 16.44
C SER A 359 14.03 -19.35 17.65
N GLN A 360 13.88 -19.86 18.88
CA GLN A 360 14.16 -19.13 20.13
C GLN A 360 13.55 -17.71 20.12
N THR A 361 12.34 -17.60 19.59
CA THR A 361 11.70 -16.29 19.43
C THR A 361 11.37 -15.67 20.78
N LYS A 362 11.49 -14.34 20.85
CA LYS A 362 10.99 -13.56 22.00
C LYS A 362 9.49 -13.72 22.21
N ALA A 363 8.75 -14.23 21.22
CA ALA A 363 7.32 -14.47 21.28
C ALA A 363 6.90 -15.31 22.50
N ILE A 364 7.65 -16.36 22.83
CA ILE A 364 7.34 -17.20 24.00
C ILE A 364 7.44 -16.38 25.28
N ALA A 365 8.58 -15.70 25.50
CA ALA A 365 8.82 -14.89 26.69
C ALA A 365 7.88 -13.67 26.80
N GLU A 366 7.53 -13.03 25.68
CA GLU A 366 6.72 -11.81 25.64
C GLU A 366 5.21 -12.10 25.66
N SER A 367 4.77 -13.32 25.32
CA SER A 367 3.35 -13.71 25.24
C SER A 367 2.59 -13.69 26.58
N GLY A 368 3.30 -13.66 27.71
CA GLY A 368 2.70 -13.74 29.05
C GLY A 368 2.31 -15.16 29.50
N ILE A 369 2.65 -16.20 28.74
CA ILE A 369 2.42 -17.61 29.10
C ILE A 369 3.47 -18.03 30.15
N LYS A 370 3.04 -18.54 31.31
CA LYS A 370 3.94 -19.01 32.39
C LYS A 370 4.22 -20.50 32.37
N LYS A 371 3.41 -21.30 31.67
CA LYS A 371 3.60 -22.74 31.53
C LYS A 371 4.79 -23.05 30.62
N MET A 372 5.54 -24.11 30.95
CA MET A 372 6.57 -24.62 30.06
C MET A 372 5.93 -25.21 28.81
N PHE A 373 6.46 -24.86 27.65
CA PHE A 373 5.89 -25.27 26.37
C PHE A 373 5.87 -26.81 26.22
N SER A 374 6.91 -27.49 26.71
CA SER A 374 7.03 -28.95 26.74
C SER A 374 5.95 -29.67 27.56
N THR A 375 5.20 -28.95 28.40
CA THR A 375 4.17 -29.51 29.28
C THR A 375 2.75 -29.22 28.82
N LEU A 376 2.59 -28.49 27.72
CA LEU A 376 1.26 -28.07 27.24
C LEU A 376 0.48 -29.25 26.68
N SER A 377 -0.81 -29.32 27.05
CA SER A 377 -1.76 -30.23 26.41
C SER A 377 -2.06 -29.79 24.97
N LEU A 378 -2.70 -30.66 24.18
CA LEU A 378 -3.08 -30.33 22.80
C LEU A 378 -4.01 -29.10 22.71
N ASP A 379 -4.92 -28.96 23.67
CA ASP A 379 -5.83 -27.81 23.76
C ASP A 379 -5.07 -26.54 24.14
N GLU A 380 -4.11 -26.63 25.04
CA GLU A 380 -3.27 -25.50 25.45
C GLU A 380 -2.34 -25.04 24.32
N ILE A 381 -1.80 -25.97 23.52
CA ILE A 381 -1.04 -25.66 22.30
C ILE A 381 -1.92 -24.84 21.33
N THR A 382 -3.19 -25.21 21.22
CA THR A 382 -4.15 -24.53 20.35
C THR A 382 -4.39 -23.09 20.79
N ILE A 383 -4.49 -22.84 22.10
CA ILE A 383 -4.64 -21.49 22.67
C ILE A 383 -3.33 -20.71 22.54
N ALA A 384 -2.20 -21.33 22.92
CA ALA A 384 -0.88 -20.72 22.90
C ALA A 384 -0.51 -20.22 21.49
N ALA A 385 -0.84 -20.98 20.45
CA ALA A 385 -0.59 -20.56 19.07
C ALA A 385 -1.30 -19.24 18.73
N PHE A 386 -2.55 -19.04 19.16
CA PHE A 386 -3.25 -17.77 18.96
C PHE A 386 -2.58 -16.62 19.72
N VAL A 387 -2.19 -16.86 20.97
CA VAL A 387 -1.53 -15.85 21.82
C VAL A 387 -0.18 -15.43 21.25
N MET A 388 0.61 -16.38 20.72
CA MET A 388 1.95 -16.12 20.20
C MET A 388 1.95 -15.49 18.80
N LEU A 389 0.91 -15.73 17.99
CA LEU A 389 0.88 -15.30 16.59
C LEU A 389 1.09 -13.78 16.38
N PRO A 390 0.49 -12.87 17.18
CA PRO A 390 0.82 -11.44 17.15
C PRO A 390 2.31 -11.14 17.37
N TYR A 391 2.96 -11.85 18.29
CA TYR A 391 4.39 -11.65 18.58
C TYR A 391 5.29 -12.14 17.43
N LEU A 392 4.85 -13.17 16.71
CA LEU A 392 5.55 -13.69 15.52
C LEU A 392 5.36 -12.80 14.27
N THR A 393 4.29 -12.00 14.22
CA THR A 393 3.88 -11.27 13.00
C THR A 393 3.89 -9.73 13.12
N SER A 394 3.98 -9.18 14.33
CA SER A 394 3.79 -7.74 14.64
C SER A 394 4.87 -6.78 14.09
N THR A 395 5.95 -7.27 13.48
CA THR A 395 6.99 -6.42 12.88
C THR A 395 6.43 -5.42 11.85
N SER A 396 5.24 -5.68 11.32
CA SER A 396 4.54 -4.88 10.31
C SER A 396 3.18 -4.32 10.75
N ALA A 397 2.88 -4.28 12.05
CA ALA A 397 1.62 -3.74 12.56
C ALA A 397 1.70 -2.23 12.85
N TYR A 398 0.63 -1.49 12.54
CA TYR A 398 0.63 -0.02 12.64
C TYR A 398 -0.71 0.54 13.10
N LYS A 399 -0.70 1.64 13.85
CA LYS A 399 -1.90 2.47 14.12
C LYS A 399 -1.80 3.78 13.34
N LYS A 400 -2.92 4.29 12.84
CA LYS A 400 -2.99 5.65 12.29
C LYS A 400 -3.14 6.65 13.41
N ARG A 401 -2.22 7.61 13.48
CA ARG A 401 -2.32 8.80 14.35
C ARG A 401 -2.29 10.03 13.45
N GLY A 402 -3.49 10.49 13.06
CA GLY A 402 -3.65 11.49 12.00
C GLY A 402 -3.12 10.97 10.65
N ALA A 403 -2.21 11.72 10.02
CA ALA A 403 -1.61 11.35 8.74
C ALA A 403 -0.43 10.37 8.84
N LYS A 404 0.09 10.10 10.06
CA LYS A 404 1.26 9.23 10.27
C LYS A 404 0.84 7.81 10.66
N LYS A 405 1.59 6.82 10.15
CA LYS A 405 1.53 5.43 10.62
C LYS A 405 2.57 5.23 11.70
N VAL A 406 2.13 4.84 12.90
CA VAL A 406 2.99 4.56 14.05
C VAL A 406 3.05 3.05 14.22
N LYS A 407 4.25 2.49 14.39
CA LYS A 407 4.41 1.06 14.66
C LYS A 407 3.83 0.73 16.03
N ILE A 408 3.02 -0.31 16.12
CA ILE A 408 2.45 -0.78 17.39
C ILE A 408 3.32 -1.90 17.97
N SER A 409 3.34 -2.05 19.30
CA SER A 409 4.05 -3.15 19.96
C SER A 409 3.35 -4.48 19.70
N ALA A 410 4.09 -5.58 19.85
CA ALA A 410 3.55 -6.93 19.75
C ALA A 410 2.42 -7.19 20.76
N ALA A 411 2.60 -6.76 22.01
CA ALA A 411 1.60 -6.88 23.06
C ALA A 411 0.31 -6.11 22.72
N ALA A 412 0.42 -4.87 22.25
CA ALA A 412 -0.76 -4.12 21.84
C ALA A 412 -1.41 -4.75 20.60
N ALA A 413 -0.64 -5.24 19.61
CA ALA A 413 -1.21 -6.02 18.50
C ALA A 413 -1.94 -7.28 18.98
N ALA A 414 -1.46 -7.92 20.06
CA ALA A 414 -2.14 -9.06 20.67
C ALA A 414 -3.49 -8.66 21.27
N ASP A 415 -3.57 -7.56 22.02
CA ASP A 415 -4.83 -7.05 22.58
C ASP A 415 -5.85 -6.63 21.51
N PHE A 416 -5.39 -6.14 20.35
CA PHE A 416 -6.26 -5.85 19.20
C PHE A 416 -6.72 -7.12 18.47
N PHE A 417 -6.06 -8.26 18.66
CA PHE A 417 -6.45 -9.55 18.09
C PHE A 417 -7.37 -10.32 19.05
N ILE A 418 -6.85 -10.64 20.24
CA ILE A 418 -7.54 -11.33 21.32
C ILE A 418 -7.24 -10.62 22.63
N GLN A 419 -8.26 -10.02 23.22
CA GLN A 419 -8.13 -9.41 24.53
C GLN A 419 -8.48 -10.40 25.63
N PHE A 420 -7.51 -10.67 26.52
CA PHE A 420 -7.73 -11.49 27.71
C PHE A 420 -8.16 -10.62 28.89
N VAL A 421 -9.22 -11.03 29.58
CA VAL A 421 -9.75 -10.35 30.78
C VAL A 421 -9.96 -11.36 31.90
N SER A 422 -9.86 -10.92 33.16
CA SER A 422 -10.06 -11.78 34.33
C SER A 422 -11.53 -12.16 34.51
N LYS A 423 -11.82 -13.20 35.29
CA LYS A 423 -13.20 -13.61 35.61
C LYS A 423 -14.00 -12.52 36.33
N THR A 424 -13.34 -11.66 37.10
CA THR A 424 -13.98 -10.58 37.86
C THR A 424 -14.16 -9.31 37.04
N PHE A 425 -13.74 -9.31 35.77
CA PHE A 425 -13.82 -8.15 34.90
C PHE A 425 -15.26 -7.89 34.48
N ASP A 426 -15.72 -6.64 34.65
CA ASP A 426 -17.06 -6.23 34.26
C ASP A 426 -17.15 -6.03 32.74
N LEU A 427 -17.57 -7.09 32.04
CA LEU A 427 -17.76 -7.10 30.59
C LEU A 427 -18.82 -6.11 30.11
N GLU A 428 -19.87 -5.84 30.88
CA GLU A 428 -20.93 -4.91 30.46
C GLU A 428 -20.43 -3.47 30.54
N SER A 429 -19.68 -3.12 31.60
CA SER A 429 -19.01 -1.81 31.65
C SER A 429 -18.00 -1.63 30.51
N PHE A 430 -17.23 -2.68 30.20
CA PHE A 430 -16.25 -2.65 29.12
C PHE A 430 -16.92 -2.48 27.76
N LYS A 431 -18.01 -3.21 27.51
CA LYS A 431 -18.84 -3.07 26.32
C LYS A 431 -19.44 -1.67 26.18
N ALA A 432 -19.88 -1.05 27.29
CA ALA A 432 -20.47 0.29 27.28
C ALA A 432 -19.41 1.39 27.04
N ASN A 433 -18.21 1.22 27.60
CA ASN A 433 -17.13 2.21 27.57
C ASN A 433 -16.19 2.07 26.37
N GLU A 434 -16.25 0.95 25.63
CA GLU A 434 -15.44 0.72 24.43
C GLU A 434 -15.85 1.70 23.32
N SER A 435 -15.02 2.72 23.12
CA SER A 435 -15.22 3.80 22.16
C SER A 435 -14.20 3.79 21.02
N GLU A 436 -13.07 3.08 21.19
CA GLU A 436 -11.99 3.06 20.20
C GLU A 436 -12.23 2.01 19.11
N ARG A 437 -12.68 0.81 19.48
CA ARG A 437 -12.78 -0.34 18.57
C ARG A 437 -14.21 -0.60 18.13
N ARG A 438 -14.48 -0.35 16.83
CA ARG A 438 -15.76 -0.71 16.18
C ARG A 438 -15.72 -1.99 15.37
N GLN A 439 -14.52 -2.42 14.96
CA GLN A 439 -14.32 -3.65 14.18
C GLN A 439 -14.36 -4.90 15.08
N PRO A 440 -14.64 -6.09 14.52
CA PRO A 440 -14.73 -7.30 15.32
C PRO A 440 -13.38 -7.71 15.91
N PHE A 441 -13.37 -8.10 17.18
CA PHE A 441 -12.21 -8.69 17.87
C PHE A 441 -12.68 -9.71 18.93
N VAL A 442 -11.78 -10.60 19.34
CA VAL A 442 -12.10 -11.67 20.29
C VAL A 442 -11.81 -11.21 21.72
N VAL A 443 -12.72 -11.54 22.64
CA VAL A 443 -12.56 -11.33 24.09
C VAL A 443 -12.57 -12.69 24.78
N CYS A 444 -11.50 -13.02 25.48
CA CYS A 444 -11.36 -14.25 26.27
C CYS A 444 -11.45 -13.91 27.76
N VAL A 445 -12.40 -14.52 28.46
CA VAL A 445 -12.53 -14.43 29.92
C VAL A 445 -11.79 -15.61 30.54
N GLY A 446 -10.76 -15.33 31.32
CA GLY A 446 -9.93 -16.41 31.86
C GLY A 446 -8.62 -15.95 32.48
N ASP A 447 -7.64 -16.83 32.41
CA ASP A 447 -6.28 -16.60 32.89
C ASP A 447 -5.29 -16.95 31.77
N LEU A 448 -4.75 -15.91 31.14
CA LEU A 448 -3.77 -16.02 30.07
C LEU A 448 -2.50 -16.76 30.52
N ALA A 449 -2.02 -16.49 31.73
CA ALA A 449 -0.75 -17.02 32.21
C ALA A 449 -0.77 -18.55 32.29
N ASN A 450 -1.94 -19.12 32.59
CA ASN A 450 -2.18 -20.54 32.71
C ASN A 450 -2.96 -21.13 31.51
N LEU A 451 -3.23 -20.35 30.46
CA LEU A 451 -4.00 -20.74 29.28
C LEU A 451 -5.42 -21.28 29.60
N ILE A 452 -6.06 -20.73 30.64
CA ILE A 452 -7.40 -21.15 31.07
C ILE A 452 -8.42 -20.20 30.46
N ILE A 453 -9.37 -20.73 29.69
CA ILE A 453 -10.49 -19.98 29.11
C ILE A 453 -11.78 -20.47 29.76
N LYS A 454 -12.60 -19.54 30.28
CA LYS A 454 -13.92 -19.82 30.87
C LYS A 454 -15.04 -19.51 29.91
N ASP A 455 -15.01 -18.31 29.34
CA ASP A 455 -15.95 -17.86 28.33
C ASP A 455 -15.20 -17.12 27.22
N VAL A 456 -15.73 -17.16 26.01
CA VAL A 456 -15.18 -16.45 24.86
C VAL A 456 -16.28 -15.77 24.06
N TYR A 457 -15.99 -14.57 23.61
CA TYR A 457 -16.92 -13.71 22.89
C TYR A 457 -16.24 -13.07 21.68
N VAL A 458 -17.03 -12.69 20.69
CA VAL A 458 -16.62 -11.73 19.65
C VAL A 458 -17.34 -10.41 19.93
N MET A 459 -16.59 -9.33 20.11
CA MET A 459 -17.13 -7.97 20.29
C MET A 459 -17.23 -7.29 18.92
N LEU A 460 -18.41 -6.79 18.55
CA LEU A 460 -18.64 -6.03 17.32
C LEU A 460 -19.71 -4.95 17.57
N GLU A 461 -19.43 -3.68 17.23
CA GLU A 461 -20.39 -2.57 17.42
C GLU A 461 -21.06 -2.58 18.83
N ARG A 462 -20.25 -2.84 19.88
CA ARG A 462 -20.70 -2.94 21.28
C ARG A 462 -21.71 -4.06 21.55
N LYS A 463 -21.75 -5.10 20.71
CA LYS A 463 -22.47 -6.36 20.96
C LYS A 463 -21.46 -7.48 21.23
N LEU A 464 -21.72 -8.26 22.28
CA LEU A 464 -20.95 -9.46 22.61
C LEU A 464 -21.67 -10.68 22.05
N ILE A 465 -21.01 -11.41 21.15
CA ILE A 465 -21.52 -12.65 20.56
C ILE A 465 -20.80 -13.81 21.24
N LYS A 466 -21.53 -14.59 22.05
CA LYS A 466 -20.95 -15.75 22.75
C LYS A 466 -20.54 -16.82 21.75
N SER A 467 -19.35 -17.38 21.92
CA SER A 467 -18.83 -18.49 21.12
C SER A 467 -18.50 -19.69 22.02
N PRO A 468 -18.64 -20.93 21.54
CA PRO A 468 -18.41 -22.12 22.38
C PRO A 468 -16.92 -22.39 22.64
N THR A 469 -16.05 -22.05 21.69
CA THR A 469 -14.59 -22.26 21.80
C THR A 469 -13.81 -21.08 21.23
N ILE A 470 -12.54 -20.91 21.63
CA ILE A 470 -11.68 -19.87 21.06
C ILE A 470 -11.48 -20.04 19.54
N ILE A 471 -11.42 -21.29 19.05
CA ILE A 471 -11.31 -21.58 17.61
C ILE A 471 -12.54 -21.03 16.88
N SER A 472 -13.75 -21.34 17.39
CA SER A 472 -15.00 -20.84 16.82
C SER A 472 -15.12 -19.32 16.91
N ALA A 473 -14.58 -18.69 17.96
CA ALA A 473 -14.61 -17.24 18.12
C ALA A 473 -13.70 -16.54 17.10
N VAL A 474 -12.48 -17.06 16.90
CA VAL A 474 -11.55 -16.53 15.90
C VAL A 474 -12.08 -16.78 14.48
N ASP A 475 -12.66 -17.96 14.24
CA ASP A 475 -13.33 -18.29 12.97
C ASP A 475 -14.49 -17.34 12.67
N LEU A 476 -15.40 -17.14 13.63
CA LEU A 476 -16.51 -16.18 13.52
C LEU A 476 -15.99 -14.76 13.28
N CYS A 477 -14.99 -14.32 14.04
CA CYS A 477 -14.38 -13.00 13.89
C CYS A 477 -13.80 -12.81 12.48
N PHE A 478 -13.09 -13.83 11.96
CA PHE A 478 -12.56 -13.81 10.59
C PHE A 478 -13.69 -13.71 9.55
N LYS A 479 -14.72 -14.56 9.67
CA LYS A 479 -15.87 -14.58 8.77
C LYS A 479 -16.63 -13.25 8.76
N LEU A 480 -16.79 -12.61 9.92
CA LEU A 480 -17.43 -11.29 10.05
C LEU A 480 -16.72 -10.23 9.20
N PHE A 481 -15.38 -10.22 9.10
CA PHE A 481 -14.70 -9.27 8.21
C PHE A 481 -15.13 -9.44 6.75
N HIS A 482 -15.29 -10.67 6.27
CA HIS A 482 -15.64 -10.96 4.88
C HIS A 482 -17.13 -10.74 4.58
N VAL A 483 -18.01 -11.18 5.47
CA VAL A 483 -19.47 -11.04 5.33
C VAL A 483 -19.87 -9.56 5.41
N LEU A 484 -19.35 -8.84 6.40
CA LEU A 484 -19.68 -7.43 6.63
C LEU A 484 -18.86 -6.44 5.78
N LYS A 485 -18.03 -6.94 4.86
CA LYS A 485 -17.17 -6.13 3.96
C LYS A 485 -16.23 -5.17 4.71
N LEU A 486 -15.75 -5.60 5.88
CA LEU A 486 -14.83 -4.84 6.71
C LEU A 486 -13.39 -5.10 6.28
N LYS A 487 -12.53 -4.08 6.45
CA LYS A 487 -11.09 -4.28 6.38
C LYS A 487 -10.61 -4.89 7.68
N PHE A 488 -9.50 -5.61 7.66
CA PHE A 488 -8.81 -5.97 8.89
C PHE A 488 -8.28 -4.69 9.59
N PRO A 489 -8.25 -4.67 10.93
CA PRO A 489 -7.68 -3.57 11.70
C PRO A 489 -6.18 -3.44 11.42
N ASP A 490 -5.68 -2.21 11.25
CA ASP A 490 -4.27 -1.95 10.92
C ASP A 490 -3.33 -2.43 12.06
N GLU A 491 -3.82 -2.43 13.30
CA GLU A 491 -3.13 -2.76 14.55
C GLU A 491 -2.78 -4.25 14.68
N CYS A 492 -3.58 -5.14 14.09
CA CYS A 492 -3.30 -6.57 14.04
C CYS A 492 -3.45 -7.15 12.62
N TYR A 493 -3.32 -6.30 11.60
CA TYR A 493 -3.40 -6.68 10.19
C TYR A 493 -2.52 -7.90 9.83
N PRO A 494 -1.25 -7.99 10.27
CA PRO A 494 -0.41 -9.15 9.94
C PRO A 494 -0.99 -10.49 10.43
N VAL A 495 -1.69 -10.48 11.56
CA VAL A 495 -2.33 -11.67 12.14
C VAL A 495 -3.49 -12.12 11.25
N TRP A 496 -4.43 -11.21 10.96
CA TRP A 496 -5.57 -11.53 10.09
C TRP A 496 -5.14 -11.85 8.66
N SER A 497 -4.07 -11.22 8.17
CA SER A 497 -3.44 -11.56 6.89
C SER A 497 -2.87 -12.98 6.89
N PHE A 498 -2.31 -13.47 8.01
CA PHE A 498 -1.89 -14.85 8.13
C PHE A 498 -3.08 -15.82 7.97
N PHE A 499 -4.23 -15.54 8.61
CA PHE A 499 -5.44 -16.34 8.45
C PHE A 499 -5.92 -16.35 6.99
N ASP A 500 -5.99 -15.18 6.37
CA ASP A 500 -6.44 -15.00 5.00
C ASP A 500 -5.61 -15.79 3.98
N HIS A 501 -4.28 -15.78 4.12
CA HIS A 501 -3.38 -16.43 3.15
C HIS A 501 -3.01 -17.87 3.50
N THR A 502 -2.87 -18.20 4.78
CA THR A 502 -2.31 -19.49 5.24
C THR A 502 -3.39 -20.46 5.67
N VAL A 503 -4.38 -19.96 6.42
CA VAL A 503 -5.44 -20.80 6.99
C VAL A 503 -6.55 -21.01 5.97
N TYR A 504 -7.25 -19.95 5.58
CA TYR A 504 -8.38 -20.02 4.64
C TYR A 504 -7.94 -19.99 3.17
N GLN A 505 -6.73 -19.48 2.90
CA GLN A 505 -6.16 -19.37 1.55
C GLN A 505 -7.10 -18.60 0.58
N ILE A 506 -7.79 -17.58 1.07
CA ILE A 506 -8.72 -16.76 0.27
C ILE A 506 -7.95 -15.91 -0.75
N ASN A 507 -6.89 -15.26 -0.29
CA ASN A 507 -5.96 -14.55 -1.16
C ASN A 507 -4.65 -15.35 -1.28
N GLU A 508 -4.23 -15.66 -2.49
CA GLU A 508 -2.94 -16.31 -2.72
C GLU A 508 -1.79 -15.32 -2.47
N ILE A 509 -0.71 -15.79 -1.84
CA ILE A 509 0.51 -14.98 -1.68
C ILE A 509 1.21 -14.89 -3.04
N VAL A 510 0.86 -13.85 -3.80
CA VAL A 510 1.46 -13.57 -5.11
C VAL A 510 2.81 -12.88 -4.93
N SER A 511 3.89 -13.46 -5.45
CA SER A 511 5.18 -12.78 -5.63
C SER A 511 5.45 -12.44 -7.11
N PRO A 512 5.20 -11.20 -7.51
CA PRO A 512 5.70 -10.62 -8.75
C PRO A 512 7.23 -10.75 -8.92
N PRO A 513 7.78 -10.40 -10.10
CA PRO A 513 9.20 -10.06 -10.24
C PRO A 513 9.70 -9.22 -9.05
N ALA A 514 10.89 -9.54 -8.56
CA ALA A 514 11.45 -8.93 -7.37
C ALA A 514 12.40 -7.79 -7.73
N SER A 515 12.47 -6.79 -6.86
CA SER A 515 13.50 -5.75 -6.87
C SER A 515 14.25 -5.81 -5.55
N TYR A 516 15.59 -5.79 -5.63
CA TYR A 516 16.42 -5.68 -4.44
C TYR A 516 16.29 -4.27 -3.85
N LYS A 517 15.99 -4.20 -2.56
CA LYS A 517 15.96 -2.93 -1.81
C LYS A 517 17.13 -2.88 -0.86
N GLU A 518 18.12 -2.07 -1.20
CA GLU A 518 19.37 -1.88 -0.45
C GLU A 518 19.11 -1.51 1.01
N ASN A 519 18.22 -0.55 1.27
CA ASN A 519 17.81 -0.15 2.64
C ASN A 519 17.21 -1.28 3.50
N LEU A 520 16.77 -2.37 2.88
CA LEU A 520 16.14 -3.51 3.57
C LEU A 520 16.98 -4.79 3.48
N GLY A 521 18.09 -4.79 2.74
CA GLY A 521 18.95 -5.95 2.53
C GLY A 521 18.26 -7.17 1.89
N ARG A 522 17.11 -7.00 1.21
CA ARG A 522 16.30 -8.13 0.71
C ARG A 522 15.58 -7.85 -0.61
N LEU A 523 15.20 -8.93 -1.30
CA LEU A 523 14.33 -8.89 -2.46
C LEU A 523 12.87 -8.64 -2.05
N VAL A 524 12.22 -7.68 -2.71
CA VAL A 524 10.82 -7.29 -2.46
C VAL A 524 10.00 -7.46 -3.74
N PRO A 525 8.80 -8.06 -3.69
CA PRO A 525 7.94 -8.23 -4.87
C PRO A 525 7.42 -6.91 -5.44
N ILE A 526 7.42 -6.78 -6.77
CA ILE A 526 6.92 -5.60 -7.52
C ILE A 526 5.40 -5.73 -7.77
N LYS A 527 4.56 -5.07 -6.96
CA LYS A 527 3.09 -5.22 -7.05
C LYS A 527 2.40 -4.44 -8.19
N ASN A 528 3.13 -4.02 -9.22
CA ASN A 528 2.59 -3.19 -10.31
C ASN A 528 1.87 -4.04 -11.36
N GLY A 529 0.59 -3.78 -11.62
CA GLY A 529 -0.23 -4.51 -12.61
C GLY A 529 0.38 -4.61 -14.01
N PRO A 530 0.86 -3.52 -14.62
CA PRO A 530 1.50 -3.58 -15.94
C PRO A 530 2.79 -4.42 -15.96
N SER A 531 3.59 -4.36 -14.90
CA SER A 531 4.83 -5.15 -14.78
C SER A 531 4.53 -6.65 -14.63
N LEU A 532 3.47 -6.99 -13.90
CA LEU A 532 2.97 -8.36 -13.74
C LEU A 532 2.47 -8.95 -15.06
N LEU A 533 1.72 -8.16 -15.84
CA LEU A 533 1.25 -8.58 -17.16
C LEU A 533 2.43 -8.83 -18.11
N LYS A 534 3.42 -7.91 -18.15
CA LYS A 534 4.64 -8.08 -18.95
C LYS A 534 5.40 -9.36 -18.57
N PHE A 535 5.54 -9.65 -17.28
CA PHE A 535 6.20 -10.88 -16.83
C PHE A 535 5.48 -12.15 -17.30
N LYS A 536 4.14 -12.20 -17.12
CA LYS A 536 3.31 -13.32 -17.59
C LYS A 536 3.41 -13.50 -19.10
N LEU A 537 3.35 -12.40 -19.85
CA LEU A 537 3.52 -12.42 -21.31
C LEU A 537 4.87 -13.01 -21.70
N HIS A 538 5.97 -12.59 -21.07
CA HIS A 538 7.29 -13.15 -21.36
C HIS A 538 7.38 -14.66 -21.05
N CYS A 539 6.72 -15.16 -20.00
CA CYS A 539 6.68 -16.60 -19.71
C CYS A 539 5.94 -17.39 -20.79
N VAL A 540 4.76 -16.91 -21.19
CA VAL A 540 3.98 -17.52 -22.28
C VAL A 540 4.77 -17.46 -23.59
N LEU A 541 5.38 -16.33 -23.91
CA LEU A 541 6.18 -16.14 -25.12
C LEU A 541 7.39 -17.10 -25.15
N SER A 542 8.07 -17.30 -24.02
CA SER A 542 9.19 -18.25 -23.92
C SER A 542 8.73 -19.70 -24.19
N ALA A 543 7.56 -20.09 -23.66
CA ALA A 543 7.00 -21.41 -23.88
C ALA A 543 6.55 -21.63 -25.33
N LEU A 544 5.87 -20.64 -25.92
CA LEU A 544 5.49 -20.67 -27.35
C LEU A 544 6.71 -20.76 -28.25
N TYR A 545 7.75 -19.98 -27.95
CA TYR A 545 8.99 -19.97 -28.72
C TYR A 545 9.74 -21.32 -28.64
N CYS A 546 9.85 -21.92 -27.44
CA CYS A 546 10.39 -23.28 -27.31
C CYS A 546 9.54 -24.33 -28.05
N GLY A 547 8.21 -24.18 -28.00
CA GLY A 547 7.28 -25.03 -28.75
C GLY A 547 7.48 -24.93 -30.26
N ALA A 548 7.69 -23.72 -30.78
CA ALA A 548 7.98 -23.48 -32.19
C ALA A 548 9.34 -24.08 -32.62
N MET A 549 10.40 -23.90 -31.82
CA MET A 549 11.70 -24.54 -32.06
C MET A 549 11.56 -26.07 -32.07
N GLY A 550 10.84 -26.64 -31.10
CA GLY A 550 10.58 -28.08 -31.02
C GLY A 550 9.80 -28.62 -32.21
N ALA A 551 8.75 -27.91 -32.63
CA ALA A 551 7.97 -28.28 -33.81
C ALA A 551 8.82 -28.24 -35.08
N ASN A 552 9.69 -27.23 -35.23
CA ASN A 552 10.61 -27.12 -36.36
C ASN A 552 11.62 -28.28 -36.39
N ILE A 553 12.19 -28.66 -35.24
CA ILE A 553 13.13 -29.79 -35.16
C ILE A 553 12.44 -31.13 -35.47
N CYS A 554 11.23 -31.35 -34.94
CA CYS A 554 10.50 -32.60 -35.10
C CYS A 554 9.90 -32.77 -36.49
N PHE A 555 9.24 -31.73 -37.01
CA PHE A 555 8.41 -31.80 -38.22
C PHE A 555 8.97 -30.98 -39.39
N GLY A 556 9.98 -30.14 -39.17
CA GLY A 556 10.62 -29.35 -40.22
C GLY A 556 11.45 -30.20 -41.18
N ARG A 557 11.63 -29.66 -42.40
CA ARG A 557 12.44 -30.26 -43.47
C ARG A 557 13.94 -30.02 -43.22
N LEU A 558 14.43 -30.46 -42.07
CA LEU A 558 15.81 -30.32 -41.63
C LEU A 558 16.59 -31.63 -41.81
N SER A 559 17.86 -31.53 -42.16
CA SER A 559 18.79 -32.67 -42.16
C SER A 559 19.06 -33.17 -40.75
N THR A 560 19.53 -34.40 -40.61
CA THR A 560 19.89 -34.99 -39.30
C THR A 560 20.90 -34.14 -38.53
N THR A 561 21.87 -33.55 -39.23
CA THR A 561 22.88 -32.66 -38.64
C THR A 561 22.26 -31.37 -38.12
N GLU A 562 21.37 -30.73 -38.88
CA GLU A 562 20.67 -29.51 -38.46
C GLU A 562 19.73 -29.77 -37.28
N LYS A 563 19.09 -30.95 -37.24
CA LYS A 563 18.28 -31.37 -36.09
C LYS A 563 19.12 -31.53 -34.83
N LEU A 564 20.32 -32.10 -34.93
CA LEU A 564 21.24 -32.26 -33.80
C LEU A 564 21.79 -30.92 -33.31
N GLN A 565 22.15 -30.02 -34.23
CA GLN A 565 22.58 -28.66 -33.87
C GLN A 565 21.43 -27.87 -33.21
N GLY A 566 20.23 -27.95 -33.79
CA GLY A 566 19.04 -27.26 -33.27
C GLY A 566 18.60 -27.77 -31.90
N SER A 567 18.78 -29.06 -31.60
CA SER A 567 18.38 -29.65 -30.31
C SER A 567 19.19 -29.08 -29.14
N ILE A 568 20.47 -28.72 -29.34
CA ILE A 568 21.30 -28.09 -28.30
C ILE A 568 20.72 -26.72 -27.90
N PHE A 569 20.34 -25.91 -28.89
CA PHE A 569 19.68 -24.63 -28.64
C PHE A 569 18.31 -24.85 -27.98
N LEU A 570 17.49 -25.78 -28.48
CA LEU A 570 16.19 -26.10 -27.88
C LEU A 570 16.34 -26.49 -26.40
N MET A 571 17.27 -27.38 -26.06
CA MET A 571 17.46 -27.82 -24.67
C MET A 571 17.88 -26.67 -23.76
N THR A 572 18.78 -25.80 -24.23
CA THR A 572 19.23 -24.63 -23.48
C THR A 572 18.06 -23.68 -23.17
N TYR A 573 17.25 -23.38 -24.20
CA TYR A 573 16.09 -22.51 -24.06
C TYR A 573 14.98 -23.16 -23.23
N LEU A 574 14.75 -24.47 -23.39
CA LEU A 574 13.76 -25.22 -22.63
C LEU A 574 14.10 -25.27 -21.14
N ILE A 575 15.35 -25.56 -20.78
CA ILE A 575 15.81 -25.53 -19.38
C ILE A 575 15.58 -24.14 -18.78
N CYS A 576 15.95 -23.08 -19.52
CA CYS A 576 15.75 -21.71 -19.05
C CYS A 576 14.27 -21.36 -18.92
N ALA A 577 13.43 -21.74 -19.90
CA ALA A 577 12.00 -21.50 -19.95
C ALA A 577 11.26 -22.20 -18.80
N VAL A 578 11.60 -23.46 -18.51
CA VAL A 578 11.09 -24.22 -17.36
C VAL A 578 11.55 -23.60 -16.05
N SER A 579 12.84 -23.26 -15.93
CA SER A 579 13.41 -22.67 -14.71
C SER A 579 12.79 -21.31 -14.36
N ARG A 580 12.42 -20.50 -15.36
CA ARG A 580 11.71 -19.23 -15.15
C ARG A 580 10.19 -19.37 -15.05
N TRP A 581 9.63 -20.56 -15.28
CA TRP A 581 8.18 -20.73 -15.35
C TRP A 581 7.54 -20.47 -13.99
N ASN A 582 6.96 -19.27 -13.86
CA ASN A 582 6.25 -18.87 -12.65
C ASN A 582 4.99 -18.09 -12.99
N TYR A 583 4.15 -18.62 -13.87
CA TYR A 583 2.91 -17.95 -14.29
C TYR A 583 1.94 -17.70 -13.12
N GLY A 584 1.91 -18.64 -12.16
CA GLY A 584 1.18 -18.53 -10.89
C GLY A 584 1.81 -17.59 -9.87
N LEU A 585 2.96 -16.98 -10.18
CA LEU A 585 3.64 -15.99 -9.33
C LEU A 585 3.89 -16.49 -7.89
N SER A 586 4.36 -17.74 -7.78
CA SER A 586 4.66 -18.39 -6.50
C SER A 586 5.85 -17.72 -5.78
N PRO A 587 5.77 -17.54 -4.43
CA PRO A 587 6.78 -16.86 -3.62
C PRO A 587 8.02 -17.67 -3.28
N GLY A 588 8.04 -18.97 -3.61
CA GLY A 588 9.10 -19.90 -3.23
C GLY A 588 10.51 -19.41 -3.58
N PRO A 589 10.82 -19.10 -4.87
CA PRO A 589 12.17 -18.74 -5.29
C PRO A 589 12.71 -17.48 -4.58
N ILE A 590 11.89 -16.45 -4.42
CA ILE A 590 12.28 -15.19 -3.74
C ILE A 590 12.48 -15.44 -2.24
N ARG A 591 11.65 -16.27 -1.62
CA ARG A 591 11.79 -16.62 -0.20
C ARG A 591 13.11 -17.36 0.05
N VAL A 592 13.48 -18.31 -0.81
CA VAL A 592 14.75 -19.03 -0.70
C VAL A 592 15.94 -18.08 -0.74
N ILE A 593 15.99 -17.16 -1.72
CA ILE A 593 17.07 -16.17 -1.81
C ILE A 593 17.07 -15.26 -0.57
N ASN A 594 15.91 -14.77 -0.13
CA ASN A 594 15.83 -13.94 1.06
C ASN A 594 16.24 -14.68 2.34
N SER A 595 15.98 -15.98 2.45
CA SER A 595 16.45 -16.79 3.58
C SER A 595 17.97 -16.82 3.62
N PHE A 596 18.65 -16.99 2.48
CA PHE A 596 20.12 -16.93 2.42
C PHE A 596 20.64 -15.53 2.78
N LEU A 597 20.04 -14.46 2.24
CA LEU A 597 20.44 -13.07 2.57
C LEU A 597 20.24 -12.72 4.05
N LEU A 598 19.19 -13.24 4.68
CA LEU A 598 18.96 -13.08 6.12
C LEU A 598 19.98 -13.85 6.95
N TYR A 599 20.40 -15.01 6.47
CA TYR A 599 21.34 -15.90 7.16
C TYR A 599 22.76 -15.30 7.21
N ASP A 600 23.20 -14.61 6.15
CA ASP A 600 24.47 -13.86 6.10
C ASP A 600 24.55 -12.69 7.11
N ALA A 601 23.40 -12.21 7.60
CA ALA A 601 23.31 -11.13 8.58
C ALA A 601 23.18 -11.61 10.04
N GLY A 602 23.17 -12.93 10.28
CA GLY A 602 22.87 -13.54 11.58
C GLY A 602 24.09 -13.79 12.49
N PRO A 603 23.87 -14.34 13.70
CA PRO A 603 24.92 -14.60 14.70
C PRO A 603 25.93 -15.69 14.31
N LEU A 604 25.67 -16.47 13.25
CA LEU A 604 26.61 -17.44 12.68
C LEU A 604 27.58 -16.85 11.64
N LYS A 605 27.56 -15.53 11.43
CA LYS A 605 28.37 -14.86 10.40
C LYS A 605 29.85 -15.24 10.43
N ASP A 606 30.43 -15.40 11.62
CA ASP A 606 31.86 -15.71 11.78
C ASP A 606 32.18 -17.17 11.40
N LEU A 607 31.32 -18.13 11.75
CA LEU A 607 31.41 -19.53 11.31
C LEU A 607 31.19 -19.68 9.80
N LEU A 608 30.31 -18.85 9.25
CA LEU A 608 30.04 -18.80 7.81
C LEU A 608 31.22 -18.23 7.03
N HIS A 609 31.94 -17.26 7.58
CA HIS A 609 33.14 -16.69 6.97
C HIS A 609 34.24 -17.75 6.79
N ILE A 610 34.29 -18.76 7.66
CA ILE A 610 35.17 -19.93 7.56
C ILE A 610 34.69 -20.88 6.46
N SER A 611 33.38 -21.19 6.42
CA SER A 611 32.79 -22.01 5.35
C SER A 611 32.87 -21.35 3.96
N MET A 612 32.79 -20.01 3.86
CA MET A 612 33.00 -19.28 2.60
C MET A 612 34.43 -19.44 2.04
N GLN A 613 35.38 -19.92 2.84
CA GLN A 613 36.72 -20.28 2.36
C GLN A 613 36.83 -21.73 1.83
N SER A 614 35.77 -22.54 1.98
CA SER A 614 35.63 -23.89 1.41
C SER A 614 35.92 -23.87 -0.09
N GLY A 615 36.71 -24.85 -0.55
CA GLY A 615 37.02 -25.00 -1.97
C GLY A 615 35.76 -25.14 -2.83
N VAL A 616 34.71 -25.76 -2.31
CA VAL A 616 33.43 -25.96 -3.02
C VAL A 616 32.72 -24.62 -3.26
N VAL A 617 32.67 -23.74 -2.26
CA VAL A 617 32.04 -22.40 -2.40
C VAL A 617 32.81 -21.54 -3.39
N LYS A 618 34.15 -21.58 -3.36
CA LYS A 618 34.99 -20.85 -4.33
C LYS A 618 34.76 -21.33 -5.77
N ILE A 619 34.73 -22.64 -5.98
CA ILE A 619 34.44 -23.24 -7.29
C ILE A 619 33.04 -22.84 -7.75
N MET A 620 32.03 -22.93 -6.87
CA MET A 620 30.66 -22.54 -7.21
C MET A 620 30.55 -21.06 -7.58
N ARG A 621 31.27 -20.18 -6.87
CA ARG A 621 31.32 -18.74 -7.18
C ARG A 621 31.95 -18.48 -8.55
N MET A 622 33.05 -19.16 -8.87
CA MET A 622 33.67 -19.07 -10.21
C MET A 622 32.73 -19.59 -11.29
N PHE A 623 32.01 -20.68 -11.02
CA PHE A 623 31.03 -21.25 -11.94
C PHE A 623 29.85 -20.31 -12.20
N ILE A 624 29.26 -19.72 -11.14
CA ILE A 624 28.17 -18.75 -11.27
C ILE A 624 28.65 -17.53 -12.07
N TRP A 625 29.86 -17.03 -11.82
CA TRP A 625 30.42 -15.92 -12.58
C TRP A 625 30.60 -16.25 -14.07
N LEU A 626 31.07 -17.46 -14.39
CA LEU A 626 31.19 -17.94 -15.77
C LEU A 626 29.81 -18.06 -16.45
N MET A 627 28.80 -18.54 -15.73
CA MET A 627 27.41 -18.59 -16.20
C MET A 627 26.86 -17.19 -16.48
N GLU A 628 27.07 -16.24 -15.57
CA GLU A 628 26.64 -14.84 -15.74
C GLU A 628 27.27 -14.18 -16.96
N PHE A 629 28.57 -14.41 -17.19
CA PHE A 629 29.24 -13.95 -18.40
C PHE A 629 28.64 -14.60 -19.65
N SER A 630 28.38 -15.90 -19.61
CA SER A 630 27.81 -16.66 -20.73
C SER A 630 26.40 -16.20 -21.12
N ILE A 631 25.57 -15.78 -20.16
CA ILE A 631 24.21 -15.26 -20.40
C ILE A 631 24.23 -14.05 -21.35
N CYS A 632 25.23 -13.18 -21.24
CA CYS A 632 25.36 -12.01 -22.11
C CYS A 632 26.00 -12.36 -23.45
N VAL A 633 26.99 -13.25 -23.45
CA VAL A 633 27.77 -13.58 -24.65
C VAL A 633 26.98 -14.45 -25.63
N ILE A 634 26.20 -15.43 -25.16
CA ILE A 634 25.48 -16.38 -26.04
C ILE A 634 24.50 -15.68 -26.98
N PRO A 635 23.62 -14.74 -26.54
CA PRO A 635 22.74 -14.00 -27.45
C PRO A 635 23.50 -13.14 -28.47
N ILE A 636 24.66 -12.59 -28.10
CA ILE A 636 25.51 -11.82 -29.03
C ILE A 636 26.10 -12.75 -30.10
N LEU A 637 26.65 -13.89 -29.69
CA LEU A 637 27.17 -14.89 -30.63
C LEU A 637 26.06 -15.47 -31.51
N GLN A 638 24.85 -15.64 -30.98
CA GLN A 638 23.68 -16.04 -31.75
C GLN A 638 23.32 -14.97 -32.81
N LEU A 639 23.33 -13.69 -32.45
CA LEU A 639 23.10 -12.61 -33.42
C LEU A 639 24.13 -12.63 -34.55
N VAL A 640 25.41 -12.81 -34.20
CA VAL A 640 26.51 -12.93 -35.16
C VAL A 640 26.31 -14.14 -36.06
N LEU A 641 26.02 -15.31 -35.48
CA LEU A 641 25.74 -16.55 -36.21
C LEU A 641 24.60 -16.36 -37.21
N LEU A 642 23.49 -15.76 -36.80
CA LEU A 642 22.32 -15.54 -37.65
C LEU A 642 22.57 -14.47 -38.73
N THR A 643 23.52 -13.57 -38.51
CA THR A 643 23.95 -12.61 -39.53
C THR A 643 24.71 -13.30 -40.67
N PHE A 644 25.55 -14.29 -40.37
CA PHE A 644 26.31 -15.04 -41.37
C PHE A 644 25.53 -16.22 -41.96
N ALA A 645 24.69 -16.88 -41.15
CA ALA A 645 23.91 -18.05 -41.51
C ALA A 645 22.45 -17.86 -41.04
N PRO A 646 21.63 -17.11 -41.79
CA PRO A 646 20.28 -16.75 -41.34
C PRO A 646 19.33 -17.94 -41.25
N CYS A 647 19.59 -19.01 -42.00
CA CYS A 647 18.75 -20.21 -42.04
C CYS A 647 19.18 -21.29 -41.03
N THR A 648 19.99 -20.95 -40.03
CA THR A 648 20.45 -21.92 -39.03
C THR A 648 19.27 -22.40 -38.16
N ALA A 649 19.12 -23.73 -38.08
CA ALA A 649 18.14 -24.33 -37.19
C ALA A 649 18.54 -24.13 -35.72
N PRO A 650 17.57 -23.90 -34.81
CA PRO A 650 16.13 -24.05 -34.99
C PRO A 650 15.37 -22.70 -35.06
N PHE A 651 16.09 -21.61 -35.36
CA PHE A 651 15.58 -20.24 -35.32
C PHE A 651 14.54 -19.94 -36.41
N ILE A 652 13.72 -18.90 -36.24
CA ILE A 652 12.50 -18.61 -37.01
C ILE A 652 12.70 -18.65 -38.52
N LEU A 653 13.80 -18.07 -39.04
CA LEU A 653 14.04 -18.07 -40.48
C LEU A 653 14.24 -19.48 -41.06
N SER A 654 14.77 -20.43 -40.28
CA SER A 654 14.87 -21.84 -40.70
C SER A 654 13.50 -22.53 -40.85
N MET A 655 12.43 -21.94 -40.30
CA MET A 655 11.06 -22.46 -40.41
C MET A 655 10.39 -22.08 -41.74
N ILE A 656 10.98 -21.15 -42.50
CA ILE A 656 10.39 -20.63 -43.74
C ILE A 656 10.91 -21.45 -44.95
N PRO A 657 10.02 -21.99 -45.81
CA PRO A 657 10.39 -22.95 -46.85
C PRO A 657 11.38 -22.44 -47.91
N ASN A 658 11.59 -21.12 -48.04
CA ASN A 658 12.49 -20.51 -49.03
C ASN A 658 13.52 -19.57 -48.39
N CYS A 659 14.00 -19.88 -47.18
CA CYS A 659 14.92 -19.00 -46.43
C CYS A 659 16.17 -18.56 -47.23
N ARG A 660 16.64 -19.37 -48.18
CA ARG A 660 17.84 -19.09 -49.01
C ARG A 660 17.58 -18.16 -50.20
N GLU A 661 16.32 -17.91 -50.57
CA GLU A 661 15.96 -17.15 -51.78
C GLU A 661 15.88 -15.62 -51.56
N GLY A 662 16.37 -15.14 -50.42
CA GLY A 662 16.50 -13.71 -50.11
C GLY A 662 15.23 -13.14 -49.49
N SER A 663 15.31 -12.80 -48.20
CA SER A 663 14.28 -12.03 -47.51
C SER A 663 14.58 -10.53 -47.60
N ILE A 664 13.56 -9.68 -47.45
CA ILE A 664 13.74 -8.22 -47.42
C ILE A 664 14.72 -7.88 -46.29
N PRO A 665 15.82 -7.13 -46.53
CA PRO A 665 16.89 -6.94 -45.55
C PRO A 665 16.40 -6.44 -44.18
N GLY A 666 15.45 -5.50 -44.16
CA GLY A 666 14.87 -4.98 -42.92
C GLY A 666 14.05 -6.00 -42.11
N PHE A 667 13.35 -6.90 -42.79
CA PHE A 667 12.57 -7.97 -42.15
C PHE A 667 13.49 -9.03 -41.51
N GLN A 668 14.57 -9.38 -42.21
CA GLN A 668 15.59 -10.31 -41.70
C GLN A 668 16.28 -9.76 -40.45
N VAL A 669 16.72 -8.50 -40.46
CA VAL A 669 17.31 -7.85 -39.28
C VAL A 669 16.33 -7.79 -38.12
N GLY A 670 15.04 -7.51 -38.39
CA GLY A 670 13.99 -7.51 -37.37
C GLY A 670 13.85 -8.86 -36.67
N ILE A 671 13.86 -9.96 -37.43
CA ILE A 671 13.82 -11.32 -36.85
C ILE A 671 15.07 -11.59 -36.02
N HIS A 672 16.26 -11.25 -36.51
CA HIS A 672 17.52 -11.49 -35.78
C HIS A 672 17.58 -10.74 -34.44
N LEU A 673 17.08 -9.50 -34.42
CA LEU A 673 16.97 -8.72 -33.18
C LEU A 673 15.95 -9.34 -32.22
N PHE A 674 14.81 -9.80 -32.74
CA PHE A 674 13.81 -10.51 -31.93
C PHE A 674 14.38 -11.80 -31.34
N GLU A 675 15.07 -12.60 -32.14
CA GLU A 675 15.71 -13.86 -31.73
C GLU A 675 16.73 -13.64 -30.61
N SER A 676 17.56 -12.61 -30.77
CA SER A 676 18.59 -12.26 -29.79
C SER A 676 17.98 -11.70 -28.50
N TRP A 677 16.91 -10.91 -28.62
CA TRP A 677 16.15 -10.43 -27.46
C TRP A 677 15.47 -11.56 -26.71
N MET A 678 14.83 -12.50 -27.43
CA MET A 678 14.22 -13.71 -26.87
C MET A 678 15.24 -14.54 -26.09
N GLY A 679 16.42 -14.75 -26.68
CA GLY A 679 17.55 -15.41 -26.02
C GLY A 679 17.97 -14.72 -24.75
N TYR A 680 18.28 -13.42 -24.83
CA TYR A 680 18.76 -12.64 -23.71
C TYR A 680 17.81 -12.70 -22.51
N HIS A 681 16.52 -12.39 -22.70
CA HIS A 681 15.60 -12.33 -21.55
C HIS A 681 15.24 -13.72 -21.00
N THR A 682 15.24 -14.76 -21.85
CA THR A 682 14.92 -16.14 -21.43
C THR A 682 16.07 -16.70 -20.60
N MET A 683 17.30 -16.55 -21.09
CA MET A 683 18.52 -16.99 -20.42
C MET A 683 18.76 -16.21 -19.14
N TYR A 684 18.69 -14.87 -19.16
CA TYR A 684 18.91 -14.04 -17.98
C TYR A 684 17.96 -14.41 -16.83
N SER A 685 16.66 -14.50 -17.12
CA SER A 685 15.68 -14.84 -16.09
C SER A 685 15.76 -16.29 -15.64
N GLY A 686 16.00 -17.25 -16.56
CA GLY A 686 16.08 -18.67 -16.21
C GLY A 686 17.33 -19.00 -15.40
N ALA A 687 18.48 -18.48 -15.84
CA ALA A 687 19.76 -18.69 -15.18
C ALA A 687 19.84 -18.00 -13.81
N THR A 688 19.14 -16.88 -13.58
CA THR A 688 19.04 -16.29 -12.24
C THR A 688 18.49 -17.30 -11.23
N TRP A 689 17.41 -18.00 -11.57
CA TRP A 689 16.83 -19.01 -10.67
C TRP A 689 17.71 -20.24 -10.54
N LEU A 690 18.28 -20.71 -11.66
CA LEU A 690 19.18 -21.86 -11.65
C LEU A 690 20.43 -21.61 -10.79
N CYS A 691 21.09 -20.46 -10.97
CA CYS A 691 22.32 -20.13 -10.26
C CYS A 691 22.08 -19.85 -8.78
N TYR A 692 21.06 -19.05 -8.44
CA TYR A 692 20.91 -18.54 -7.08
C TYR A 692 19.96 -19.36 -6.20
N VAL A 693 18.97 -20.05 -6.79
CA VAL A 693 18.04 -20.90 -6.02
C VAL A 693 18.49 -22.34 -6.02
N LEU A 694 18.84 -22.91 -7.18
CA LEU A 694 19.24 -24.32 -7.26
C LEU A 694 20.71 -24.51 -6.86
N LEU A 695 21.66 -23.95 -7.61
CA LEU A 695 23.09 -24.21 -7.42
C LEU A 695 23.63 -23.57 -6.15
N GLY A 696 23.37 -22.29 -5.96
CA GLY A 696 23.69 -21.56 -4.74
C GLY A 696 22.98 -22.15 -3.53
N GLY A 697 21.70 -22.53 -3.69
CA GLY A 697 20.93 -23.12 -2.60
C GLY A 697 21.42 -24.50 -2.16
N ILE A 698 21.73 -25.39 -3.09
CA ILE A 698 22.33 -26.70 -2.78
C ILE A 698 23.68 -26.51 -2.09
N THR A 699 24.53 -25.63 -2.62
CA THR A 699 25.85 -25.38 -2.03
C THR A 699 25.75 -24.83 -0.61
N GLY A 700 24.87 -23.83 -0.40
CA GLY A 700 24.63 -23.26 0.92
C GLY A 700 24.08 -24.28 1.91
N PHE A 701 23.17 -25.16 1.46
CA PHE A 701 22.62 -26.21 2.30
C PHE A 701 23.65 -27.27 2.69
N LEU A 702 24.48 -27.72 1.75
CA LEU A 702 25.54 -28.71 2.02
C LEU A 702 26.59 -28.15 3.00
N GLU A 703 26.97 -26.89 2.85
CA GLU A 703 27.89 -26.23 3.77
C GLU A 703 27.27 -26.03 5.17
N TYR A 704 25.98 -25.71 5.24
CA TYR A 704 25.26 -25.67 6.50
C TYR A 704 25.27 -27.03 7.22
N LEU A 705 25.05 -28.13 6.50
CA LEU A 705 25.13 -29.47 7.10
C LEU A 705 26.52 -29.78 7.66
N LYS A 706 27.60 -29.38 6.97
CA LYS A 706 28.96 -29.53 7.48
C LYS A 706 29.21 -28.73 8.76
N ILE A 707 28.72 -27.48 8.80
CA ILE A 707 28.84 -26.64 10.00
C ILE A 707 28.11 -27.32 11.17
N MET A 708 26.90 -27.83 10.94
CA MET A 708 26.13 -28.54 11.95
C MET A 708 26.84 -29.80 12.44
N GLU A 709 27.45 -30.58 11.55
CA GLU A 709 28.24 -31.77 11.91
C GLU A 709 29.43 -31.39 12.80
N THR A 710 30.12 -30.29 12.47
CA THR A 710 31.28 -29.79 13.24
C THR A 710 30.89 -29.23 14.61
N LEU A 711 29.65 -28.77 14.79
CA LEU A 711 29.13 -28.27 16.07
C LEU A 711 28.60 -29.39 16.98
N VAL A 712 28.32 -30.57 16.41
CA VAL A 712 27.80 -31.75 17.12
C VAL A 712 28.93 -32.71 17.50
N SER A 713 30.03 -32.72 16.73
CA SER A 713 31.30 -33.38 17.09
C SER A 713 32.09 -32.59 18.11
#